data_AF-A0A2W6A9L6-F1
#
_entry.id   AF-A0A2W6A9L6-F1
#
_cell.length_a   1.000
_cell.length_b   1.000
_cell.length_c   1.000
_cell.angle_alpha   90.00
_cell.angle_beta   90.00
_cell.angle_gamma   90.00
#
_symmetry.space_group_name_H-M   'P 1'
#
loop_
_entity.id
_entity.type
_entity.pdbx_description
1 polymer ?
#
loop_
_entity_poly.entity_id
_entity_poly.type
_entity_poly.pdbx_seq_one_letter_code
_entity_poly.pdbx_strand_id
1 'polypeptide(L)'
;MTSKRAVPKWLAVMVVGLMLFATVTTFFNPAQAAPSSSPPSNPQAQPVTQAGQGNTGATTGSKPAGQAINSVLAHPANAPAPPTAPPALSAPQLPDVVLYDQYNNDGNNAIVSSVRSDNPSLSAQAADDFVITGTQSWSINEVDARGYPGIPAQGTFNVSFYTSTGTLPGTPVYSATNLTSVSASPDYTIPLTSPATLTPGAYWVSVTANQNGSNWYWGMRSVLSNNPAAWREGGGYGTGCTNWSNRGTCTGTTNVPDQMYRLLGTVGPNATSTPTTTATPCAGGGNVVVNGGFETGTLPPWIADGAIPPPAVVMTQAHSGTFSALLGNLTGPPEPTGDSSIYQTVAVPAGGGTLSYWYWPHTRDSLTFDWQDAYVVSTTGTILATIMHVAQNTQAWTNVTFNMAPYAGQTVRIKFLVHQDGFGDETAMYVDDVSLTAPGACGTPTTTATPSGATATPTQCAGGGYKILIAYSDNAAPPNTLRTALLAQPGVTTVGLFDAFAGTPTVAQMQQYDEVVTFSNNAYADANAMGNNLADYQDSGGVVVVSFGALYNDSGFGLTGRWLSGGYSPTTPSTTVVGTATTLGVYSATHPLMQGVTTLNSAIRIGSPLAAGATQVATYTDGTLAVAYKATAGHTAVALPNYMGDSGGNGTVPGYDRVIVNALRWLKPAACGTPTVTATPSGATATPTQCAGGNLSAWSFVANYSTVIESPAVASNGTYAYSAGGAISGSATNATARYDPVANIWVTEAPLPTAYYDARAIYDPINNKIYVMGGYNGSALTNNNIYDIASNTWSSGAPLPAARVFPSLGFYNGKIYLAAGFDSSFTEQTAVWQYDPVANTWVSTGFASDPAAQGGAATAQLGQYLYLMGGYGGSASSFNERYDMAANTWATMAPLPAARYDGVGAGLGGKAYVVGGGNPANNADRRSAILNGSPASPDAYNTTLVYDPGANTWGSGPNLNTPRSFPGGNVMGNSILMVGGFNGSADTNTVEKASITACGTPTVTATPSGATATPTQCVGGVGTWQTVAPGPLDLYGAAGTADAVGAYFGGGYSFSGGGETPQFARYNVGSNVWTTLAPMTPNGAVEMASANYSPTNNKVYVMGGGTAAGTVYNTNRIYDVGTNTWTTGAPMPDVRGFAASGYFNGNIYIVGGYTTGSITPAYTQTWQYNIAANTWTTKTGVPAPLGFGGAGSTVINGHLYVAGGRDSSNTVINTLWDYNIATDSWTQRANMPAADNVPGAATLNGKLYVFGGGNPFNN
;
A
#
# COMPACT_ATOMS: atom_id res chain seq x y z
N MET A 1 -60.13 35.96 -21.48
CA MET A 1 -61.19 35.03 -21.92
C MET A 1 -60.91 33.71 -21.19
N THR A 2 -61.65 33.37 -20.11
CA THR A 2 -62.89 32.54 -20.06
C THR A 2 -62.61 31.03 -20.14
N SER A 3 -63.20 30.11 -19.34
CA SER A 3 -64.32 30.12 -18.35
C SER A 3 -64.21 28.80 -17.52
N LYS A 4 -64.69 28.50 -16.28
CA LYS A 4 -65.67 28.93 -15.21
C LYS A 4 -65.13 28.29 -13.88
N ARG A 5 -65.67 28.30 -12.64
CA ARG A 5 -66.58 29.06 -11.70
C ARG A 5 -66.43 28.34 -10.32
N ALA A 6 -66.75 28.84 -9.12
CA ALA A 6 -67.15 30.17 -8.62
C ALA A 6 -66.72 30.35 -7.12
N VAL A 7 -67.69 30.52 -6.19
CA VAL A 7 -67.59 30.93 -4.75
C VAL A 7 -68.95 30.58 -4.04
N PRO A 8 -69.28 30.81 -2.72
CA PRO A 8 -68.76 31.82 -1.74
C PRO A 8 -68.70 31.54 -0.19
N LYS A 9 -67.72 32.19 0.50
CA LYS A 9 -67.74 32.98 1.79
C LYS A 9 -68.34 32.51 3.17
N TRP A 10 -67.77 33.13 4.24
CA TRP A 10 -68.27 33.39 5.65
C TRP A 10 -68.04 32.26 6.71
N LEU A 11 -67.80 32.46 8.04
CA LEU A 11 -67.41 33.64 8.89
C LEU A 11 -67.06 33.28 10.38
N ALA A 12 -66.01 33.91 10.99
CA ALA A 12 -65.73 34.13 12.45
C ALA A 12 -65.45 32.90 13.37
N VAL A 13 -64.95 32.97 14.63
CA VAL A 13 -65.22 33.87 15.81
C VAL A 13 -64.06 33.93 16.86
N MET A 14 -63.69 35.15 17.35
CA MET A 14 -63.02 35.52 18.64
C MET A 14 -61.53 35.12 18.94
N VAL A 15 -60.71 35.82 19.77
CA VAL A 15 -60.85 37.11 20.55
C VAL A 15 -59.49 37.81 20.88
N VAL A 16 -59.50 39.17 20.88
CA VAL A 16 -58.71 40.25 21.59
C VAL A 16 -57.28 39.97 22.16
N GLY A 17 -56.29 40.90 22.09
CA GLY A 17 -56.20 42.22 21.42
C GLY A 17 -55.50 43.36 22.23
N LEU A 18 -55.29 44.53 21.58
CA LEU A 18 -54.98 45.89 22.15
C LEU A 18 -53.55 46.09 22.80
N MET A 19 -52.92 47.30 22.87
CA MET A 19 -53.27 48.66 22.39
C MET A 19 -52.05 49.58 22.08
N LEU A 20 -52.36 50.81 21.65
CA LEU A 20 -51.59 51.98 21.15
C LEU A 20 -50.38 52.56 21.95
N PHE A 21 -49.72 53.54 21.28
CA PHE A 21 -49.00 54.75 21.76
C PHE A 21 -47.47 54.82 21.49
N ALA A 22 -46.87 56.01 21.33
CA ALA A 22 -46.89 56.91 20.16
C ALA A 22 -45.91 58.12 20.33
N THR A 23 -45.34 58.61 19.22
CA THR A 23 -44.87 60.00 18.94
C THR A 23 -43.70 60.68 19.70
N VAL A 24 -42.88 61.41 18.90
CA VAL A 24 -42.23 62.75 19.15
C VAL A 24 -40.97 62.76 20.06
N THR A 25 -39.80 63.38 19.74
CA THR A 25 -39.38 64.25 18.59
C THR A 25 -37.86 64.21 18.26
N THR A 26 -37.49 64.90 17.18
CA THR A 26 -36.17 65.44 16.73
C THR A 26 -35.50 66.41 17.74
N PHE A 27 -34.24 66.86 17.68
CA PHE A 27 -33.26 67.22 16.61
C PHE A 27 -31.78 67.07 17.15
N PHE A 28 -30.62 67.47 16.56
CA PHE A 28 -30.22 68.23 15.34
C PHE A 28 -28.80 67.84 14.81
N ASN A 29 -28.14 68.71 14.01
CA ASN A 29 -26.79 68.65 13.37
C ASN A 29 -26.41 70.13 13.00
N PRO A 30 -25.26 70.55 12.36
CA PRO A 30 -24.00 69.87 12.00
C PRO A 30 -22.67 70.71 12.13
N ALA A 31 -21.56 70.13 11.62
CA ALA A 31 -20.48 70.76 10.81
C ALA A 31 -19.27 71.56 11.41
N GLN A 32 -18.09 70.93 11.27
CA GLN A 32 -16.85 71.38 10.57
C GLN A 32 -16.00 72.63 10.94
N ALA A 33 -14.67 72.46 10.73
CA ALA A 33 -13.62 73.41 10.30
C ALA A 33 -12.51 73.79 11.30
N ALA A 34 -11.31 74.03 10.75
CA ALA A 34 -10.05 74.49 11.39
C ALA A 34 -9.78 75.99 11.03
N PRO A 35 -8.63 76.70 11.27
CA PRO A 35 -7.25 76.20 11.45
C PRO A 35 -6.23 77.00 12.35
N SER A 36 -5.02 76.41 12.49
CA SER A 36 -3.68 77.05 12.47
C SER A 36 -3.05 77.83 13.66
N SER A 37 -1.70 77.73 13.70
CA SER A 37 -0.66 78.64 14.24
C SER A 37 0.00 78.38 15.63
N SER A 38 1.20 78.94 15.82
CA SER A 38 2.30 78.62 16.77
C SER A 38 2.97 79.94 17.26
N PRO A 39 4.15 80.01 17.94
CA PRO A 39 5.06 79.05 18.61
C PRO A 39 5.10 79.37 20.15
N PRO A 40 6.19 79.34 20.98
CA PRO A 40 7.57 78.82 20.95
C PRO A 40 7.79 77.72 22.05
N SER A 41 8.90 77.47 22.79
CA SER A 41 10.25 78.06 23.02
C SER A 41 11.25 77.02 23.60
N ASN A 42 12.52 77.40 23.83
CA ASN A 42 13.62 76.60 24.43
C ASN A 42 14.45 77.49 25.41
N PRO A 43 15.28 76.97 26.34
CA PRO A 43 16.65 76.46 26.05
C PRO A 43 16.96 75.14 26.82
N GLN A 44 18.08 74.41 26.70
CA GLN A 44 19.45 74.61 26.15
C GLN A 44 20.03 73.19 25.78
N ALA A 45 21.28 72.84 25.42
CA ALA A 45 22.59 73.50 25.35
C ALA A 45 23.52 72.89 24.25
N GLN A 46 24.85 72.99 24.44
CA GLN A 46 25.97 72.72 23.51
C GLN A 46 27.28 72.51 24.32
N PRO A 47 28.48 72.24 23.74
CA PRO A 47 28.87 72.05 22.32
C PRO A 47 29.37 70.60 22.05
N VAL A 48 30.27 70.17 21.12
CA VAL A 48 31.26 70.78 20.20
C VAL A 48 31.54 69.83 19.00
N THR A 49 32.24 70.29 17.94
CA THR A 49 33.03 69.39 17.04
C THR A 49 32.73 69.46 15.52
N GLN A 50 33.16 70.51 14.81
CA GLN A 50 33.19 70.65 13.33
C GLN A 50 33.95 69.52 12.58
N ALA A 51 33.80 69.23 11.27
CA ALA A 51 32.98 69.76 10.13
C ALA A 51 32.97 68.70 8.98
N GLY A 52 32.29 68.80 7.83
CA GLY A 52 31.32 69.78 7.28
C GLY A 52 31.53 70.10 5.77
N GLN A 53 30.46 70.17 4.95
CA GLN A 53 30.43 70.31 3.46
C GLN A 53 30.91 69.05 2.69
N GLY A 54 30.48 68.66 1.47
CA GLY A 54 29.56 69.14 0.40
C GLY A 54 29.86 68.30 -0.88
N ASN A 55 29.21 68.34 -2.06
CA ASN A 55 27.98 68.94 -2.61
C ASN A 55 27.69 68.31 -4.02
N THR A 56 26.46 68.31 -4.54
CA THR A 56 26.02 67.88 -5.92
C THR A 56 26.24 66.40 -6.34
N GLY A 57 25.51 65.78 -7.29
CA GLY A 57 24.32 66.15 -8.08
C GLY A 57 24.01 65.13 -9.22
N ALA A 58 22.82 65.22 -9.87
CA ALA A 58 22.34 64.47 -11.06
C ALA A 58 22.22 62.90 -10.94
N THR A 59 21.11 62.16 -11.12
CA THR A 59 19.91 62.11 -12.04
C THR A 59 20.07 61.26 -13.32
N THR A 60 19.16 60.28 -13.52
CA THR A 60 18.94 59.42 -14.73
C THR A 60 20.05 58.41 -15.08
N GLY A 61 19.83 57.29 -15.81
CA GLY A 61 18.57 56.66 -16.28
C GLY A 61 18.75 55.51 -17.29
N SER A 62 18.11 54.35 -17.04
CA SER A 62 17.64 53.29 -17.99
C SER A 62 18.43 52.84 -19.26
N LYS A 63 18.81 51.54 -19.29
CA LYS A 63 18.82 50.59 -20.47
C LYS A 63 19.80 50.90 -21.66
N PRO A 64 19.95 50.02 -22.70
CA PRO A 64 20.15 48.56 -22.70
C PRO A 64 21.21 48.03 -23.74
N ALA A 65 21.53 46.72 -23.69
CA ALA A 65 21.88 45.78 -24.81
C ALA A 65 23.05 46.04 -25.82
N GLY A 66 23.65 44.95 -26.33
CA GLY A 66 24.58 44.94 -27.49
C GLY A 66 25.50 43.68 -27.57
N GLN A 67 25.84 43.20 -28.78
CA GLN A 67 26.64 41.96 -29.00
C GLN A 67 27.86 42.17 -29.94
N ALA A 68 28.93 41.40 -29.69
CA ALA A 68 29.97 40.94 -30.66
C ALA A 68 30.88 42.03 -31.34
N ILE A 69 31.97 41.74 -32.07
CA ILE A 69 32.54 40.50 -32.66
C ILE A 69 34.10 40.47 -32.61
N ASN A 70 34.76 39.41 -33.13
CA ASN A 70 36.19 39.06 -32.96
C ASN A 70 37.15 39.47 -34.11
N SER A 71 38.46 39.61 -33.80
CA SER A 71 39.60 39.22 -34.67
C SER A 71 40.97 39.28 -33.93
N VAL A 72 42.03 38.49 -34.20
CA VAL A 72 42.23 37.05 -34.54
C VAL A 72 43.75 36.75 -34.67
N LEU A 73 44.19 35.48 -34.49
CA LEU A 73 45.59 34.95 -34.48
C LEU A 73 46.43 35.34 -33.23
N ALA A 74 47.58 34.74 -32.89
CA ALA A 74 48.50 33.82 -33.62
C ALA A 74 49.10 32.68 -32.73
N HIS A 75 50.18 32.03 -33.21
CA HIS A 75 50.90 30.88 -32.61
C HIS A 75 52.40 30.89 -33.01
N PRO A 76 53.31 29.97 -32.58
CA PRO A 76 53.17 28.66 -31.90
C PRO A 76 53.88 28.67 -30.49
N ALA A 77 54.49 27.65 -29.87
CA ALA A 77 54.83 26.24 -30.18
C ALA A 77 55.09 25.37 -28.92
N ASN A 78 55.08 24.03 -29.09
CA ASN A 78 55.65 22.95 -28.24
C ASN A 78 55.14 22.75 -26.79
N ALA A 79 55.10 21.48 -26.36
CA ALA A 79 54.52 21.05 -25.08
C ALA A 79 55.27 19.86 -24.43
N PRO A 80 55.31 19.77 -23.09
CA PRO A 80 55.46 18.53 -22.32
C PRO A 80 54.08 17.99 -21.85
N ALA A 81 54.07 16.80 -21.24
CA ALA A 81 52.84 16.10 -20.81
C ALA A 81 52.12 16.76 -19.61
N PRO A 82 50.78 16.65 -19.51
CA PRO A 82 50.00 17.15 -18.37
C PRO A 82 50.13 16.27 -17.12
N PRO A 83 49.96 16.83 -15.90
CA PRO A 83 50.03 16.09 -14.65
C PRO A 83 48.81 15.18 -14.41
N THR A 84 48.99 14.19 -13.54
CA THR A 84 47.95 13.26 -13.08
C THR A 84 46.77 13.97 -12.41
N ALA A 85 45.55 13.54 -12.70
CA ALA A 85 44.34 14.05 -12.05
C ALA A 85 44.32 13.77 -10.53
N PRO A 86 43.72 14.66 -9.71
CA PRO A 86 43.44 14.37 -8.30
C PRO A 86 42.52 13.15 -8.13
N PRO A 87 42.58 12.44 -6.98
CA PRO A 87 41.65 11.35 -6.69
C PRO A 87 40.20 11.85 -6.67
N ALA A 88 39.29 11.04 -7.21
CA ALA A 88 37.87 11.35 -7.20
C ALA A 88 37.34 11.35 -5.75
N LEU A 89 36.63 12.41 -5.37
CA LEU A 89 35.89 12.45 -4.11
C LEU A 89 34.75 11.43 -4.15
N SER A 90 34.60 10.66 -3.08
CA SER A 90 33.54 9.66 -2.92
C SER A 90 32.15 10.30 -2.87
N ALA A 91 31.14 9.56 -3.34
CA ALA A 91 29.75 10.00 -3.30
C ALA A 91 29.23 10.09 -1.85
N PRO A 92 28.26 10.98 -1.55
CA PRO A 92 27.67 11.07 -0.21
C PRO A 92 26.94 9.80 0.20
N GLN A 93 27.23 9.29 1.40
CA GLN A 93 26.53 8.16 2.00
C GLN A 93 25.16 8.60 2.58
N LEU A 94 24.19 7.70 2.59
CA LEU A 94 22.89 7.92 3.24
C LEU A 94 23.03 7.88 4.78
N PRO A 95 22.19 8.60 5.53
CA PRO A 95 22.23 8.60 7.00
C PRO A 95 21.69 7.29 7.57
N ASP A 96 22.33 6.82 8.65
CA ASP A 96 21.98 5.58 9.33
C ASP A 96 20.75 5.72 10.26
N VAL A 97 20.09 4.58 10.46
CA VAL A 97 18.92 4.38 11.33
C VAL A 97 19.14 3.17 12.25
N VAL A 98 18.39 3.11 13.35
CA VAL A 98 18.35 1.93 14.23
C VAL A 98 17.54 0.83 13.55
N LEU A 99 18.15 -0.36 13.40
CA LEU A 99 17.57 -1.53 12.72
C LEU A 99 16.98 -2.53 13.71
N TYR A 100 17.65 -2.73 14.85
CA TYR A 100 17.24 -3.63 15.93
C TYR A 100 17.80 -3.11 17.25
N ASP A 101 17.00 -3.11 18.32
CA ASP A 101 17.37 -2.49 19.61
C ASP A 101 16.95 -3.34 20.80
N GLN A 102 17.93 -3.72 21.62
CA GLN A 102 17.78 -4.48 22.87
C GLN A 102 18.23 -3.66 24.10
N TYR A 103 18.41 -2.34 23.99
CA TYR A 103 18.70 -1.41 25.11
C TYR A 103 17.46 -1.15 26.00
N ASN A 104 16.84 -2.22 26.48
CA ASN A 104 15.75 -2.18 27.44
C ASN A 104 15.82 -3.39 28.39
N ASN A 105 15.17 -3.27 29.56
CA ASN A 105 15.21 -4.26 30.62
C ASN A 105 16.65 -4.54 31.10
N ASP A 106 17.40 -3.48 31.39
CA ASP A 106 18.79 -3.47 31.90
C ASP A 106 19.04 -4.51 33.01
N GLY A 107 20.18 -5.19 33.00
CA GLY A 107 20.46 -6.36 33.84
C GLY A 107 21.85 -6.33 34.47
N ASN A 108 21.93 -6.73 35.75
CA ASN A 108 23.17 -6.73 36.54
C ASN A 108 24.11 -7.93 36.22
N ASN A 109 23.87 -8.66 35.13
CA ASN A 109 24.63 -9.86 34.74
C ASN A 109 25.53 -9.57 33.54
N ALA A 110 26.57 -10.39 33.36
CA ALA A 110 27.46 -10.30 32.20
C ALA A 110 28.13 -11.65 31.87
N ILE A 111 28.65 -11.81 30.65
CA ILE A 111 29.43 -12.99 30.22
C ILE A 111 30.74 -12.57 29.55
N VAL A 112 31.80 -13.37 29.70
CA VAL A 112 33.05 -13.16 28.98
C VAL A 112 32.86 -13.37 27.47
N SER A 113 33.35 -12.41 26.69
CA SER A 113 33.40 -12.49 25.22
C SER A 113 34.65 -11.76 24.72
N SER A 114 35.78 -12.47 24.62
CA SER A 114 37.08 -11.87 24.33
C SER A 114 38.00 -12.85 23.61
N VAL A 115 38.75 -12.35 22.63
CA VAL A 115 39.84 -13.07 21.95
C VAL A 115 41.17 -12.66 22.56
N ARG A 116 41.99 -13.64 22.91
CA ARG A 116 43.24 -13.46 23.66
C ARG A 116 44.43 -13.96 22.86
N SER A 117 45.46 -13.12 22.69
CA SER A 117 46.74 -13.56 22.10
C SER A 117 47.77 -13.96 23.15
N ASP A 118 47.63 -13.49 24.40
CA ASP A 118 48.47 -13.89 25.52
C ASP A 118 48.18 -15.30 26.05
N ASN A 119 46.91 -15.72 26.05
CA ASN A 119 46.47 -17.04 26.44
C ASN A 119 45.26 -17.50 25.61
N PRO A 120 45.48 -18.07 24.41
CA PRO A 120 44.41 -18.38 23.46
C PRO A 120 43.31 -19.33 23.97
N SER A 121 43.60 -20.26 24.89
CA SER A 121 42.59 -21.16 25.43
C SER A 121 41.56 -20.46 26.33
N LEU A 122 41.92 -19.30 26.90
CA LEU A 122 41.00 -18.39 27.60
C LEU A 122 40.26 -17.43 26.65
N SER A 123 40.34 -17.64 25.33
CA SER A 123 39.41 -16.99 24.40
C SER A 123 38.01 -17.58 24.55
N ALA A 124 37.01 -16.72 24.54
CA ALA A 124 35.60 -17.11 24.62
C ALA A 124 34.74 -16.18 23.78
N GLN A 125 33.61 -16.69 23.28
CA GLN A 125 32.67 -15.95 22.46
C GLN A 125 31.25 -16.15 22.99
N ALA A 126 30.57 -15.05 23.28
CA ALA A 126 29.12 -15.03 23.44
C ALA A 126 28.44 -14.64 22.14
N ALA A 127 27.23 -15.14 21.91
CA ALA A 127 26.37 -14.74 20.82
C ALA A 127 24.91 -14.70 21.25
N ASP A 128 24.14 -13.81 20.64
CA ASP A 128 22.71 -13.62 20.90
C ASP A 128 21.94 -13.48 19.59
N ASP A 129 20.64 -13.76 19.59
CA ASP A 129 19.87 -13.85 18.35
C ASP A 129 18.98 -12.64 18.05
N PHE A 130 18.62 -12.54 16.77
CA PHE A 130 17.65 -11.58 16.25
C PHE A 130 16.99 -12.12 14.98
N VAL A 131 15.80 -11.59 14.67
CA VAL A 131 15.02 -12.02 13.49
C VAL A 131 14.73 -10.81 12.60
N ILE A 132 15.27 -10.86 11.38
CA ILE A 132 14.93 -9.92 10.31
C ILE A 132 13.60 -10.38 9.70
N THR A 133 12.52 -9.70 10.07
CA THR A 133 11.15 -10.03 9.63
C THR A 133 10.75 -9.25 8.37
N GLY A 134 9.84 -9.82 7.58
CA GLY A 134 9.35 -9.22 6.34
C GLY A 134 10.20 -9.59 5.10
N THR A 135 10.33 -8.66 4.15
CA THR A 135 10.93 -8.87 2.83
C THR A 135 12.10 -7.92 2.54
N GLN A 136 12.69 -7.32 3.57
CA GLN A 136 13.71 -6.28 3.45
C GLN A 136 15.06 -6.76 3.98
N SER A 137 16.12 -6.48 3.24
CA SER A 137 17.50 -6.74 3.66
C SER A 137 18.08 -5.53 4.40
N TRP A 138 18.84 -5.79 5.46
CA TRP A 138 19.51 -4.79 6.29
C TRP A 138 20.98 -4.63 5.88
N SER A 139 21.45 -3.39 5.75
CA SER A 139 22.88 -3.07 5.61
C SER A 139 23.35 -2.46 6.93
N ILE A 140 23.81 -3.31 7.85
CA ILE A 140 24.30 -2.90 9.17
C ILE A 140 25.67 -2.24 8.99
N ASN A 141 25.81 -0.99 9.44
CA ASN A 141 27.03 -0.20 9.34
C ASN A 141 27.75 -0.08 10.69
N GLU A 142 27.05 -0.31 11.81
CA GLU A 142 27.55 -0.07 13.16
C GLU A 142 26.82 -0.98 14.18
N VAL A 143 27.54 -1.39 15.23
CA VAL A 143 26.99 -2.16 16.35
C VAL A 143 27.31 -1.46 17.66
N ASP A 144 26.26 -1.06 18.39
CA ASP A 144 26.36 -0.63 19.78
C ASP A 144 26.34 -1.88 20.68
N ALA A 145 27.43 -2.16 21.38
CA ALA A 145 27.52 -3.28 22.31
C ALA A 145 27.78 -2.79 23.74
N ARG A 146 26.90 -3.16 24.68
CA ARG A 146 27.03 -2.73 26.07
C ARG A 146 28.00 -3.63 26.84
N GLY A 147 29.13 -3.09 27.26
CA GLY A 147 30.05 -3.75 28.19
C GLY A 147 29.59 -3.62 29.64
N TYR A 148 30.05 -4.53 30.50
CA TYR A 148 29.78 -4.45 31.94
C TYR A 148 30.48 -3.23 32.56
N PRO A 149 29.79 -2.41 33.39
CA PRO A 149 30.36 -1.18 33.95
C PRO A 149 31.63 -1.39 34.78
N GLY A 150 32.54 -0.43 34.72
CA GLY A 150 33.77 -0.39 35.53
C GLY A 150 34.99 -1.08 34.92
N ILE A 151 34.85 -1.72 33.75
CA ILE A 151 35.97 -2.31 33.00
C ILE A 151 36.64 -1.21 32.15
N PRO A 152 37.99 -1.13 32.09
CA PRO A 152 38.72 -0.09 31.35
C PRO A 152 38.48 -0.16 29.83
N ALA A 153 38.76 0.96 29.16
CA ALA A 153 38.57 1.13 27.72
C ALA A 153 39.37 0.09 26.91
N GLN A 154 38.74 -0.43 25.86
CA GLN A 154 39.23 -1.55 25.06
C GLN A 154 40.02 -1.08 23.83
N GLY A 155 40.93 -1.92 23.34
CA GLY A 155 41.77 -1.61 22.19
C GLY A 155 41.03 -1.72 20.86
N THR A 156 40.52 -2.91 20.56
CA THR A 156 39.64 -3.18 19.40
C THR A 156 38.68 -4.32 19.70
N PHE A 157 37.66 -4.50 18.84
CA PHE A 157 36.69 -5.57 18.88
C PHE A 157 36.68 -6.38 17.58
N ASN A 158 36.10 -7.58 17.63
CA ASN A 158 35.61 -8.30 16.45
C ASN A 158 34.10 -8.44 16.54
N VAL A 159 33.44 -8.26 15.41
CA VAL A 159 31.99 -8.46 15.24
C VAL A 159 31.79 -9.59 14.23
N SER A 160 30.84 -10.49 14.48
CA SER A 160 30.46 -11.53 13.53
C SER A 160 28.96 -11.83 13.59
N PHE A 161 28.38 -12.09 12.42
CA PHE A 161 27.01 -12.54 12.25
C PHE A 161 26.99 -13.96 11.70
N TYR A 162 26.10 -14.80 12.23
CA TYR A 162 25.94 -16.20 11.86
C TYR A 162 24.49 -16.49 11.45
N THR A 163 24.26 -17.46 10.55
CA THR A 163 22.92 -18.04 10.38
C THR A 163 22.46 -18.71 11.68
N SER A 164 21.15 -18.75 11.97
CA SER A 164 20.65 -19.63 13.02
C SER A 164 20.51 -21.07 12.52
N THR A 165 20.84 -22.06 13.36
CA THR A 165 20.47 -23.48 13.17
C THR A 165 19.12 -23.83 13.83
N GLY A 166 18.37 -22.81 14.27
CA GLY A 166 17.18 -22.93 15.09
C GLY A 166 17.43 -22.27 16.44
N THR A 167 18.18 -22.95 17.32
CA THR A 167 18.42 -22.54 18.71
C THR A 167 19.89 -22.20 19.03
N LEU A 168 20.79 -22.22 18.04
CA LEU A 168 22.21 -21.92 18.18
C LEU A 168 22.77 -21.19 16.94
N PRO A 169 23.93 -20.50 17.04
CA PRO A 169 24.65 -19.96 15.89
C PRO A 169 25.22 -21.08 15.01
N GLY A 170 25.06 -20.93 13.69
CA GLY A 170 25.55 -21.80 12.64
C GLY A 170 26.75 -21.21 11.88
N THR A 171 26.64 -21.15 10.56
CA THR A 171 27.72 -20.70 9.66
C THR A 171 27.86 -19.17 9.73
N PRO A 172 29.09 -18.62 9.85
CA PRO A 172 29.29 -17.17 9.77
C PRO A 172 28.94 -16.65 8.36
N VAL A 173 28.12 -15.61 8.31
CA VAL A 173 27.75 -14.88 7.09
C VAL A 173 28.49 -13.55 6.95
N TYR A 174 29.01 -13.02 8.06
CA TYR A 174 29.89 -11.85 8.09
C TYR A 174 30.82 -11.94 9.29
N SER A 175 32.08 -11.55 9.12
CA SER A 175 33.05 -11.37 10.20
C SER A 175 33.98 -10.20 9.89
N ALA A 176 34.14 -9.29 10.85
CA ALA A 176 35.14 -8.23 10.82
C ALA A 176 35.92 -8.22 12.14
N THR A 177 37.22 -7.93 12.06
CA THR A 177 38.17 -8.03 13.18
C THR A 177 38.95 -6.74 13.37
N ASN A 178 39.44 -6.51 14.57
CA ASN A 178 40.27 -5.35 14.94
C ASN A 178 39.58 -3.99 14.70
N LEU A 179 38.27 -3.92 14.91
CA LEU A 179 37.45 -2.71 14.81
C LEU A 179 37.66 -1.81 16.04
N THR A 180 37.93 -0.52 15.82
CA THR A 180 38.04 0.48 16.90
C THR A 180 36.67 1.03 17.25
N SER A 181 36.30 1.11 18.53
CA SER A 181 35.07 1.79 18.95
C SER A 181 35.23 3.31 18.91
N VAL A 182 34.17 4.04 18.54
CA VAL A 182 34.15 5.51 18.52
C VAL A 182 33.64 6.12 19.83
N SER A 183 33.01 5.31 20.68
CA SER A 183 32.64 5.62 22.07
C SER A 183 33.46 4.77 23.07
N ALA A 184 33.13 4.90 24.36
CA ALA A 184 33.77 4.18 25.46
C ALA A 184 32.76 3.78 26.55
N SER A 185 33.22 2.91 27.46
CA SER A 185 32.50 2.29 28.60
C SER A 185 31.37 3.15 29.23
N PRO A 186 30.15 2.60 29.43
CA PRO A 186 29.79 1.19 29.25
C PRO A 186 29.45 0.83 27.80
N ASP A 187 29.02 1.77 26.97
CA ASP A 187 28.42 1.51 25.67
C ASP A 187 29.42 1.72 24.54
N TYR A 188 29.79 0.64 23.86
CA TYR A 188 30.80 0.61 22.80
C TYR A 188 30.13 0.58 21.43
N THR A 189 30.04 1.76 20.81
CA THR A 189 29.67 1.99 19.41
C THR A 189 30.83 1.57 18.53
N ILE A 190 30.64 0.50 17.74
CA ILE A 190 31.66 -0.16 16.92
C ILE A 190 31.25 -0.06 15.44
N PRO A 191 31.78 0.92 14.69
CA PRO A 191 31.57 1.00 13.25
C PRO A 191 32.20 -0.19 12.52
N LEU A 192 31.51 -0.72 11.52
CA LEU A 192 32.01 -1.79 10.68
C LEU A 192 32.82 -1.22 9.51
N THR A 193 34.00 -1.77 9.24
CA THR A 193 34.88 -1.34 8.12
C THR A 193 34.31 -1.65 6.74
N SER A 194 33.30 -2.53 6.68
CA SER A 194 32.42 -2.75 5.53
C SER A 194 31.03 -3.14 6.03
N PRO A 195 29.93 -2.70 5.39
CA PRO A 195 28.58 -3.02 5.86
C PRO A 195 28.28 -4.53 5.87
N ALA A 196 27.68 -5.02 6.95
CA ALA A 196 27.15 -6.38 7.04
C ALA A 196 25.75 -6.41 6.41
N THR A 197 25.64 -6.98 5.21
CA THR A 197 24.37 -7.10 4.48
C THR A 197 23.68 -8.43 4.81
N LEU A 198 22.51 -8.38 5.44
CA LEU A 198 21.73 -9.55 5.85
C LEU A 198 20.32 -9.52 5.21
N THR A 199 19.86 -10.66 4.72
CA THR A 199 18.50 -10.86 4.18
C THR A 199 17.49 -11.18 5.28
N PRO A 200 16.17 -11.23 5.01
CA PRO A 200 15.19 -11.77 5.96
C PRO A 200 15.56 -13.19 6.45
N GLY A 201 15.41 -13.44 7.75
CA GLY A 201 15.85 -14.67 8.40
C GLY A 201 16.20 -14.51 9.88
N ALA A 202 16.57 -15.61 10.54
CA ALA A 202 17.05 -15.62 11.92
C ALA A 202 18.58 -15.72 11.96
N TYR A 203 19.21 -14.81 12.72
CA TYR A 203 20.66 -14.65 12.78
C TYR A 203 21.13 -14.52 14.23
N TRP A 204 22.43 -14.75 14.44
CA TRP A 204 23.10 -14.52 15.71
C TRP A 204 24.22 -13.49 15.54
N VAL A 205 24.33 -12.53 16.45
CA VAL A 205 25.46 -11.59 16.54
C VAL A 205 26.41 -11.98 17.66
N SER A 206 27.71 -11.86 17.43
CA SER A 206 28.77 -12.03 18.41
C SER A 206 29.71 -10.83 18.39
N VAL A 207 29.93 -10.22 19.56
CA VAL A 207 30.91 -9.15 19.77
C VAL A 207 31.96 -9.66 20.76
N THR A 208 33.24 -9.52 20.41
CA THR A 208 34.38 -9.98 21.23
C THR A 208 35.44 -8.90 21.31
N ALA A 209 36.00 -8.62 22.49
CA ALA A 209 37.13 -7.69 22.62
C ALA A 209 38.47 -8.39 22.30
N ASN A 210 39.37 -7.72 21.58
CA ASN A 210 40.76 -8.16 21.35
C ASN A 210 41.67 -7.60 22.44
N GLN A 211 42.19 -8.48 23.29
CA GLN A 211 42.80 -8.03 24.54
C GLN A 211 43.64 -9.10 25.23
N ASN A 212 44.69 -8.63 25.91
CA ASN A 212 45.57 -9.41 26.78
C ASN A 212 45.44 -8.85 28.21
N GLY A 213 45.52 -9.71 29.24
CA GLY A 213 45.29 -9.33 30.64
C GLY A 213 43.91 -9.71 31.21
N SER A 214 43.05 -8.74 31.51
CA SER A 214 41.73 -8.95 32.16
C SER A 214 40.62 -9.09 31.11
N ASN A 215 39.66 -9.99 31.33
CA ASN A 215 38.56 -10.26 30.39
C ASN A 215 37.56 -9.11 30.24
N TRP A 216 37.07 -8.86 29.02
CA TRP A 216 35.88 -8.05 28.75
C TRP A 216 34.61 -8.89 28.92
N TYR A 217 33.56 -8.25 29.41
CA TYR A 217 32.28 -8.89 29.63
C TYR A 217 31.15 -8.11 28.96
N TRP A 218 30.32 -8.80 28.19
CA TRP A 218 29.11 -8.25 27.56
C TRP A 218 28.01 -8.18 28.62
N GLY A 219 27.41 -7.01 28.80
CA GLY A 219 26.28 -6.80 29.69
C GLY A 219 25.00 -7.46 29.20
N MET A 220 24.19 -7.96 30.13
CA MET A 220 22.97 -8.71 29.87
C MET A 220 21.71 -7.88 30.11
N ARG A 221 20.62 -8.30 29.50
CA ARG A 221 19.27 -7.93 29.89
C ARG A 221 18.83 -8.71 31.13
N SER A 222 17.68 -8.35 31.69
CA SER A 222 17.01 -9.05 32.79
C SER A 222 15.91 -10.01 32.33
N VAL A 223 15.63 -10.03 31.02
CA VAL A 223 14.58 -10.85 30.36
C VAL A 223 15.15 -11.61 29.17
N LEU A 224 14.44 -12.65 28.74
CA LEU A 224 14.72 -13.43 27.53
C LEU A 224 13.89 -12.93 26.33
N SER A 225 14.47 -12.92 25.14
CA SER A 225 13.79 -12.83 23.83
C SER A 225 14.24 -13.98 22.94
N ASN A 226 13.35 -14.47 22.07
CA ASN A 226 13.58 -15.59 21.15
C ASN A 226 14.33 -16.79 21.77
N ASN A 227 15.63 -16.98 21.52
CA ASN A 227 16.43 -18.11 21.99
C ASN A 227 17.39 -17.72 23.13
N PRO A 228 17.63 -18.61 24.11
CA PRO A 228 18.68 -18.42 25.11
C PRO A 228 20.06 -18.14 24.50
N ALA A 229 20.71 -17.10 25.00
CA ALA A 229 22.09 -16.72 24.70
C ALA A 229 23.04 -17.92 24.52
N ALA A 230 23.86 -17.90 23.47
CA ALA A 230 24.82 -18.93 23.13
C ALA A 230 26.25 -18.54 23.57
N TRP A 231 27.07 -19.55 23.86
CA TRP A 231 28.46 -19.34 24.28
C TRP A 231 29.38 -20.49 23.81
N ARG A 232 30.67 -20.19 23.63
CA ARG A 232 31.75 -21.18 23.38
C ARG A 232 33.11 -20.67 23.84
N GLU A 233 34.06 -21.60 24.07
CA GLU A 233 35.40 -21.32 24.58
C GLU A 233 36.55 -22.09 23.89
N GLY A 234 37.80 -21.63 24.12
CA GLY A 234 39.03 -22.30 23.68
C GLY A 234 39.51 -23.47 24.57
N GLY A 235 38.73 -23.88 25.58
CA GLY A 235 39.02 -24.99 26.49
C GLY A 235 39.72 -24.61 27.81
N GLY A 236 40.02 -23.32 28.03
CA GLY A 236 40.69 -22.81 29.23
C GLY A 236 39.78 -22.54 30.45
N TYR A 237 38.44 -22.49 30.27
CA TYR A 237 37.47 -22.29 31.36
C TYR A 237 36.95 -23.61 31.94
N GLY A 238 37.22 -24.75 31.30
CA GLY A 238 36.88 -26.08 31.81
C GLY A 238 35.40 -26.42 31.76
N THR A 239 34.60 -25.70 30.96
CA THR A 239 33.15 -25.92 30.83
C THR A 239 32.78 -27.07 29.90
N GLY A 240 33.68 -27.42 28.97
CA GLY A 240 33.44 -28.36 27.88
C GLY A 240 32.74 -27.76 26.65
N CYS A 241 32.26 -26.52 26.70
CA CYS A 241 31.62 -25.83 25.57
C CYS A 241 32.65 -25.31 24.55
N THR A 242 33.40 -26.21 23.90
CA THR A 242 34.34 -25.84 22.82
C THR A 242 33.64 -25.52 21.50
N ASN A 243 32.42 -26.00 21.32
CA ASN A 243 31.50 -25.62 20.25
C ASN A 243 30.36 -24.75 20.79
N TRP A 244 29.58 -24.12 19.90
CA TRP A 244 28.40 -23.36 20.31
C TRP A 244 27.44 -24.22 21.14
N SER A 245 26.98 -23.67 22.25
CA SER A 245 26.02 -24.30 23.16
C SER A 245 25.28 -23.24 23.97
N ASN A 246 24.15 -23.61 24.57
CA ASN A 246 23.36 -22.72 25.41
C ASN A 246 24.20 -22.26 26.62
N ARG A 247 24.31 -20.95 26.84
CA ARG A 247 25.14 -20.36 27.90
C ARG A 247 24.80 -20.93 29.28
N GLY A 248 23.53 -21.20 29.57
CA GLY A 248 23.11 -21.76 30.86
C GLY A 248 23.67 -23.16 31.12
N THR A 249 23.78 -23.98 30.07
CA THR A 249 24.44 -25.29 30.13
C THR A 249 25.94 -25.14 30.37
N CYS A 250 26.60 -24.19 29.69
CA CYS A 250 28.05 -23.94 29.81
C CYS A 250 28.47 -23.32 31.15
N THR A 251 27.61 -22.48 31.74
CA THR A 251 27.93 -21.69 32.96
C THR A 251 27.20 -22.17 34.21
N GLY A 252 26.35 -23.19 34.10
CA GLY A 252 25.53 -23.70 35.21
C GLY A 252 24.42 -22.75 35.68
N THR A 253 24.12 -21.69 34.93
CA THR A 253 23.12 -20.68 35.32
C THR A 253 21.72 -21.02 34.80
N THR A 254 20.75 -21.13 35.70
CA THR A 254 19.34 -21.41 35.34
C THR A 254 18.60 -20.25 34.70
N ASN A 255 19.10 -19.01 34.83
CA ASN A 255 18.57 -17.85 34.13
C ASN A 255 19.51 -17.45 32.98
N VAL A 256 18.96 -17.38 31.77
CA VAL A 256 19.69 -17.23 30.50
C VAL A 256 19.21 -16.03 29.67
N PRO A 257 19.10 -14.81 30.25
CA PRO A 257 18.68 -13.64 29.50
C PRO A 257 19.73 -13.23 28.46
N ASP A 258 19.21 -12.60 27.42
CA ASP A 258 19.86 -11.96 26.28
C ASP A 258 21.06 -11.08 26.62
N GLN A 259 21.90 -10.87 25.62
CA GLN A 259 22.89 -9.79 25.61
C GLN A 259 22.23 -8.44 25.26
N MET A 260 22.84 -7.34 25.72
CA MET A 260 22.37 -5.99 25.41
C MET A 260 23.21 -5.36 24.29
N TYR A 261 22.56 -5.12 23.15
CA TYR A 261 23.14 -4.49 21.97
C TYR A 261 22.09 -3.76 21.13
N ARG A 262 22.55 -3.00 20.13
CA ARG A 262 21.74 -2.36 19.10
C ARG A 262 22.49 -2.37 17.77
N LEU A 263 21.75 -2.56 16.68
CA LEU A 263 22.27 -2.60 15.31
C LEU A 263 21.84 -1.32 14.58
N LEU A 264 22.80 -0.61 13.97
CA LEU A 264 22.57 0.61 13.21
C LEU A 264 23.08 0.45 11.77
N GLY A 265 22.44 1.13 10.83
CA GLY A 265 22.76 1.04 9.41
C GLY A 265 21.62 1.53 8.55
N THR A 266 21.49 1.00 7.33
CA THR A 266 20.40 1.40 6.41
C THR A 266 19.46 0.24 6.08
N VAL A 267 18.17 0.55 6.05
CA VAL A 267 17.14 -0.31 5.44
C VAL A 267 17.18 -0.07 3.93
N GLY A 268 17.77 -0.99 3.18
CA GLY A 268 17.80 -0.90 1.72
C GLY A 268 16.40 -1.13 1.12
N PRO A 269 16.06 -0.52 -0.03
CA PRO A 269 14.85 -0.82 -0.80
C PRO A 269 14.98 -2.18 -1.49
N ASN A 270 15.07 -3.22 -0.66
CA ASN A 270 15.68 -4.50 -0.95
C ASN A 270 17.15 -4.38 -1.41
N ALA A 271 18.09 -4.84 -0.58
CA ALA A 271 19.16 -5.60 -1.21
C ALA A 271 18.51 -6.92 -1.69
N THR A 272 18.03 -6.92 -2.94
CA THR A 272 18.26 -8.10 -3.77
C THR A 272 19.73 -8.43 -3.56
N SER A 273 20.04 -9.65 -3.14
CA SER A 273 21.42 -10.11 -3.13
C SER A 273 22.03 -9.73 -4.48
N THR A 274 23.17 -9.02 -4.49
CA THR A 274 24.04 -9.04 -5.67
C THR A 274 24.32 -10.51 -5.88
N PRO A 275 23.74 -11.15 -6.90
CA PRO A 275 23.62 -12.58 -6.84
C PRO A 275 25.00 -13.15 -7.14
N THR A 276 25.59 -13.86 -6.18
CA THR A 276 26.56 -14.91 -6.50
C THR A 276 25.79 -15.87 -7.41
N THR A 277 26.07 -15.84 -8.70
CA THR A 277 24.98 -15.76 -9.70
C THR A 277 24.10 -17.00 -9.81
N THR A 278 22.93 -16.96 -9.16
CA THR A 278 21.74 -17.66 -9.64
C THR A 278 21.01 -16.71 -10.59
N ALA A 279 21.13 -16.96 -11.89
CA ALA A 279 20.62 -16.05 -12.91
C ALA A 279 19.09 -16.14 -13.06
N THR A 280 18.40 -15.00 -13.08
CA THR A 280 17.17 -14.88 -13.87
C THR A 280 17.60 -14.96 -15.34
N PRO A 281 17.02 -15.84 -16.18
CA PRO A 281 17.53 -16.06 -17.52
C PRO A 281 17.34 -14.85 -18.43
N CYS A 282 18.46 -14.25 -18.83
CA CYS A 282 18.58 -13.69 -20.17
C CYS A 282 18.20 -14.79 -21.20
N ALA A 283 17.71 -14.40 -22.38
CA ALA A 283 17.25 -15.32 -23.42
C ALA A 283 18.22 -16.51 -23.59
N GLY A 284 17.70 -17.73 -23.36
CA GLY A 284 18.49 -18.79 -22.77
C GLY A 284 19.71 -19.24 -23.59
N GLY A 285 20.88 -19.20 -22.98
CA GLY A 285 21.85 -20.27 -23.20
C GLY A 285 21.23 -21.56 -22.67
N GLY A 286 20.83 -22.46 -23.57
CA GLY A 286 20.12 -23.69 -23.22
C GLY A 286 20.90 -24.56 -22.23
N ASN A 287 20.18 -25.44 -21.52
CA ASN A 287 20.81 -26.43 -20.64
C ASN A 287 21.86 -27.22 -21.44
N VAL A 288 23.13 -27.17 -21.01
CA VAL A 288 24.22 -27.86 -21.71
C VAL A 288 24.27 -29.36 -21.37
N VAL A 289 23.51 -29.79 -20.36
CA VAL A 289 23.19 -31.20 -20.11
C VAL A 289 22.01 -31.61 -20.99
N VAL A 290 22.24 -32.60 -21.85
CA VAL A 290 21.23 -33.19 -22.74
C VAL A 290 20.66 -34.44 -22.06
N ASN A 291 19.34 -34.66 -22.15
CA ASN A 291 18.64 -35.77 -21.47
C ASN A 291 18.88 -35.77 -19.94
N GLY A 292 18.75 -34.60 -19.31
CA GLY A 292 19.07 -34.40 -17.89
C GLY A 292 18.07 -35.02 -16.91
N GLY A 293 16.79 -35.08 -17.27
CA GLY A 293 15.75 -35.82 -16.55
C GLY A 293 15.35 -37.12 -17.25
N PHE A 294 16.26 -37.73 -18.02
CA PHE A 294 16.17 -39.08 -18.60
C PHE A 294 14.92 -39.46 -19.46
N GLU A 295 14.02 -38.52 -19.73
CA GLU A 295 12.73 -38.69 -20.43
C GLU A 295 12.78 -39.28 -21.85
N THR A 296 13.96 -39.49 -22.46
CA THR A 296 14.07 -40.31 -23.68
C THR A 296 13.89 -41.81 -23.42
N GLY A 297 13.75 -42.23 -22.16
CA GLY A 297 13.67 -43.64 -21.75
C GLY A 297 14.95 -44.43 -22.02
N THR A 298 16.08 -43.75 -22.27
CA THR A 298 17.36 -44.36 -22.65
C THR A 298 18.51 -43.56 -22.04
N LEU A 299 19.61 -44.24 -21.66
CA LEU A 299 20.74 -43.59 -20.98
C LEU A 299 21.52 -42.58 -21.85
N PRO A 300 21.79 -42.82 -23.16
CA PRO A 300 22.51 -41.84 -24.00
C PRO A 300 21.84 -40.46 -24.03
N PRO A 301 22.60 -39.35 -24.09
CA PRO A 301 24.06 -39.27 -24.26
C PRO A 301 24.89 -39.36 -22.96
N TRP A 302 24.31 -39.80 -21.84
CA TRP A 302 25.12 -40.21 -20.68
C TRP A 302 25.91 -41.48 -21.00
N ILE A 303 27.14 -41.53 -20.50
CA ILE A 303 28.09 -42.62 -20.69
C ILE A 303 28.31 -43.28 -19.33
N ALA A 304 28.01 -44.58 -19.24
CA ALA A 304 28.40 -45.39 -18.09
C ALA A 304 29.91 -45.67 -18.14
N ASP A 305 30.63 -45.41 -17.05
CA ASP A 305 32.06 -45.71 -16.91
C ASP A 305 32.41 -46.48 -15.63
N GLY A 306 31.46 -46.64 -14.71
CA GLY A 306 31.36 -47.78 -13.80
C GLY A 306 30.07 -48.55 -14.11
N ALA A 307 30.16 -49.87 -14.26
CA ALA A 307 29.05 -50.71 -14.70
C ALA A 307 28.77 -51.88 -13.77
N ILE A 308 28.99 -51.68 -12.46
CA ILE A 308 28.85 -52.71 -11.43
C ILE A 308 27.88 -52.20 -10.33
N PRO A 309 26.57 -52.53 -10.39
CA PRO A 309 25.86 -53.05 -11.55
C PRO A 309 25.73 -51.98 -12.67
N PRO A 310 25.34 -52.37 -13.89
CA PRO A 310 25.16 -51.41 -15.00
C PRO A 310 24.08 -50.38 -14.66
N PRO A 311 24.37 -49.06 -14.68
CA PRO A 311 23.38 -48.04 -14.42
C PRO A 311 22.32 -48.00 -15.53
N ALA A 312 21.07 -47.74 -15.14
CA ALA A 312 19.89 -47.90 -16.01
C ALA A 312 18.98 -46.67 -15.96
N VAL A 313 18.12 -46.51 -16.97
CA VAL A 313 17.01 -45.55 -16.95
C VAL A 313 15.71 -46.29 -16.65
N VAL A 314 14.94 -45.83 -15.66
CA VAL A 314 13.85 -46.59 -15.04
C VAL A 314 12.64 -45.71 -14.70
N MET A 315 11.44 -46.31 -14.69
CA MET A 315 10.17 -45.62 -14.41
C MET A 315 9.65 -45.83 -12.97
N THR A 316 10.44 -46.49 -12.11
CA THR A 316 9.97 -46.93 -10.77
C THR A 316 10.02 -45.86 -9.70
N GLN A 317 10.87 -44.84 -9.87
CA GLN A 317 11.12 -43.77 -8.90
C GLN A 317 11.69 -42.55 -9.64
N ALA A 318 10.82 -41.69 -10.17
CA ALA A 318 11.20 -40.40 -10.75
C ALA A 318 10.92 -39.24 -9.77
N HIS A 319 11.57 -38.10 -9.97
CA HIS A 319 11.30 -36.85 -9.27
C HIS A 319 10.35 -35.98 -10.08
N SER A 320 10.62 -35.82 -11.38
CA SER A 320 9.70 -35.21 -12.35
C SER A 320 9.58 -36.09 -13.60
N GLY A 321 8.64 -35.79 -14.50
CA GLY A 321 8.43 -36.59 -15.71
C GLY A 321 8.02 -38.05 -15.42
N THR A 322 8.74 -38.98 -16.02
CA THR A 322 8.39 -40.40 -16.17
C THR A 322 9.57 -41.34 -15.87
N PHE A 323 10.80 -40.89 -16.06
CA PHE A 323 12.03 -41.68 -15.99
C PHE A 323 13.10 -41.01 -15.12
N SER A 324 13.93 -41.81 -14.46
CA SER A 324 15.16 -41.35 -13.79
C SER A 324 16.33 -42.30 -14.06
N ALA A 325 17.56 -41.90 -13.74
CA ALA A 325 18.71 -42.81 -13.76
C ALA A 325 18.86 -43.51 -12.40
N LEU A 326 19.04 -44.83 -12.41
CA LEU A 326 19.38 -45.64 -11.25
C LEU A 326 20.84 -46.10 -11.34
N LEU A 327 21.60 -45.83 -10.28
CA LEU A 327 22.97 -46.30 -10.04
C LEU A 327 22.96 -47.21 -8.79
N GLY A 328 23.86 -48.18 -8.74
CA GLY A 328 23.97 -49.14 -7.63
C GLY A 328 22.85 -50.18 -7.63
N ASN A 329 22.70 -50.88 -6.51
CA ASN A 329 21.84 -52.07 -6.38
C ASN A 329 20.73 -51.88 -5.32
N LEU A 330 19.48 -52.19 -5.71
CA LEU A 330 18.30 -52.16 -4.84
C LEU A 330 17.76 -53.57 -4.52
N THR A 331 18.52 -54.62 -4.82
CA THR A 331 18.16 -56.01 -4.55
C THR A 331 19.25 -56.69 -3.72
N GLY A 332 18.85 -57.29 -2.59
CA GLY A 332 19.76 -57.86 -1.59
C GLY A 332 20.67 -59.00 -2.09
N PRO A 333 21.53 -59.52 -1.20
CA PRO A 333 22.81 -60.14 -1.54
C PRO A 333 22.76 -61.35 -2.50
N PRO A 334 23.83 -61.58 -3.30
CA PRO A 334 25.14 -60.91 -3.21
C PRO A 334 25.16 -59.53 -3.88
N GLU A 335 25.71 -58.56 -3.17
CA GLU A 335 25.96 -57.22 -3.70
C GLU A 335 27.22 -57.23 -4.57
N PRO A 336 27.29 -56.45 -5.67
CA PRO A 336 28.41 -56.53 -6.60
C PRO A 336 29.51 -55.51 -6.28
N THR A 337 30.68 -55.98 -5.82
CA THR A 337 31.86 -55.14 -5.54
C THR A 337 32.27 -54.26 -6.73
N GLY A 338 32.12 -52.93 -6.60
CA GLY A 338 32.61 -51.95 -7.55
C GLY A 338 31.72 -50.72 -7.75
N ASP A 339 32.12 -49.88 -8.71
CA ASP A 339 31.42 -48.65 -9.05
C ASP A 339 30.28 -48.87 -10.05
N SER A 340 29.10 -48.36 -9.72
CA SER A 340 28.05 -48.05 -10.69
C SER A 340 28.07 -46.55 -10.92
N SER A 341 28.43 -46.09 -12.13
CA SER A 341 28.62 -44.65 -12.37
C SER A 341 28.44 -44.20 -13.82
N ILE A 342 27.90 -42.99 -13.97
CA ILE A 342 27.61 -42.34 -15.26
C ILE A 342 28.21 -40.95 -15.31
N TYR A 343 28.63 -40.50 -16.49
CA TYR A 343 28.96 -39.10 -16.74
C TYR A 343 28.40 -38.56 -18.05
N GLN A 344 28.31 -37.24 -18.14
CA GLN A 344 28.18 -36.51 -19.40
C GLN A 344 29.32 -35.51 -19.52
N THR A 345 29.94 -35.44 -20.70
CA THR A 345 30.99 -34.44 -20.99
C THR A 345 30.32 -33.15 -21.47
N VAL A 346 30.53 -32.04 -20.75
CA VAL A 346 29.89 -30.75 -21.01
C VAL A 346 30.94 -29.64 -21.12
N ALA A 347 30.71 -28.69 -22.02
CA ALA A 347 31.44 -27.44 -22.05
C ALA A 347 30.81 -26.49 -21.02
N VAL A 348 31.54 -26.13 -19.96
CA VAL A 348 31.07 -25.16 -18.97
C VAL A 348 31.02 -23.79 -19.64
N PRO A 349 29.90 -23.04 -19.54
CA PRO A 349 29.79 -21.75 -20.20
C PRO A 349 30.87 -20.76 -19.74
N ALA A 350 31.18 -19.77 -20.59
CA ALA A 350 32.26 -18.81 -20.32
C ALA A 350 32.00 -17.89 -19.10
N GLY A 351 30.75 -17.76 -18.65
CA GLY A 351 30.37 -17.10 -17.40
C GLY A 351 30.24 -18.05 -16.20
N GLY A 352 30.62 -19.32 -16.33
CA GLY A 352 30.29 -20.36 -15.35
C GLY A 352 28.84 -20.83 -15.48
N GLY A 353 28.21 -21.15 -14.35
CA GLY A 353 26.82 -21.58 -14.28
C GLY A 353 26.47 -22.26 -12.97
N THR A 354 25.20 -22.58 -12.80
CA THR A 354 24.73 -23.42 -11.69
C THR A 354 24.47 -24.81 -12.24
N LEU A 355 25.15 -25.82 -11.66
CA LEU A 355 24.75 -27.21 -11.80
C LEU A 355 23.68 -27.49 -10.75
N SER A 356 22.58 -28.15 -11.13
CA SER A 356 21.60 -28.71 -10.20
C SER A 356 21.17 -30.10 -10.63
N TYR A 357 20.81 -30.93 -9.65
CA TYR A 357 20.21 -32.24 -9.84
C TYR A 357 19.39 -32.59 -8.59
N TRP A 358 18.46 -33.53 -8.75
CA TRP A 358 17.82 -34.21 -7.62
C TRP A 358 18.38 -35.62 -7.48
N TYR A 359 18.54 -36.09 -6.24
CA TYR A 359 18.92 -37.48 -5.97
C TYR A 359 18.08 -38.09 -4.83
N TRP A 360 17.96 -39.42 -4.86
CA TRP A 360 17.26 -40.23 -3.87
C TRP A 360 18.22 -41.32 -3.40
N PRO A 361 18.79 -41.25 -2.18
CA PRO A 361 19.85 -42.17 -1.74
C PRO A 361 19.32 -43.37 -0.94
N HIS A 362 20.00 -44.51 -1.11
CA HIS A 362 19.77 -45.76 -0.39
C HIS A 362 21.11 -46.45 -0.07
N THR A 363 21.37 -46.76 1.19
CA THR A 363 22.46 -47.65 1.66
C THR A 363 22.16 -48.05 3.10
N ARG A 364 22.62 -49.20 3.60
CA ARG A 364 22.45 -49.55 5.04
C ARG A 364 23.76 -49.59 5.81
N ASP A 365 24.90 -49.56 5.12
CA ASP A 365 26.21 -49.30 5.70
C ASP A 365 26.54 -47.79 5.77
N SER A 366 27.79 -47.43 5.50
CA SER A 366 28.46 -46.23 5.96
C SER A 366 29.64 -45.90 5.05
N LEU A 367 30.08 -44.63 5.11
CA LEU A 367 31.19 -44.03 4.34
C LEU A 367 32.56 -44.75 4.42
N THR A 368 32.67 -45.86 5.15
CA THR A 368 33.89 -46.70 5.19
C THR A 368 33.88 -47.79 4.12
N PHE A 369 32.69 -48.25 3.72
CA PHE A 369 32.47 -49.37 2.81
C PHE A 369 31.69 -48.92 1.58
N ASP A 370 30.56 -48.23 1.78
CA ASP A 370 29.57 -47.94 0.75
C ASP A 370 29.13 -46.47 0.77
N TRP A 371 28.95 -45.87 -0.41
CA TRP A 371 28.57 -44.46 -0.52
C TRP A 371 27.99 -44.04 -1.88
N GLN A 372 27.23 -42.93 -1.86
CA GLN A 372 26.75 -42.18 -3.02
C GLN A 372 27.62 -40.92 -3.23
N ASP A 373 28.00 -40.68 -4.48
CA ASP A 373 28.95 -39.64 -4.88
C ASP A 373 28.42 -38.77 -6.05
N ALA A 374 28.83 -37.51 -6.07
CA ALA A 374 28.72 -36.64 -7.24
C ALA A 374 29.98 -35.78 -7.41
N TYR A 375 30.49 -35.69 -8.64
CA TYR A 375 31.79 -35.09 -8.97
C TYR A 375 31.73 -34.15 -10.17
N VAL A 376 32.55 -33.09 -10.11
CA VAL A 376 33.15 -32.50 -11.31
C VAL A 376 34.48 -33.22 -11.56
N VAL A 377 34.63 -33.80 -12.74
CA VAL A 377 35.84 -34.55 -13.16
C VAL A 377 36.40 -33.95 -14.45
N SER A 378 37.71 -34.04 -14.65
CA SER A 378 38.34 -33.62 -15.91
C SER A 378 37.94 -34.53 -17.07
N THR A 379 38.23 -34.12 -18.31
CA THR A 379 38.11 -34.99 -19.49
C THR A 379 39.03 -36.21 -19.44
N THR A 380 40.03 -36.23 -18.54
CA THR A 380 40.91 -37.37 -18.24
C THR A 380 40.49 -38.19 -17.02
N GLY A 381 39.37 -37.86 -16.37
CA GLY A 381 38.83 -38.58 -15.21
C GLY A 381 39.39 -38.18 -13.84
N THR A 382 40.21 -37.13 -13.76
CA THR A 382 40.74 -36.60 -12.49
C THR A 382 39.66 -35.81 -11.76
N ILE A 383 39.39 -36.10 -10.48
CA ILE A 383 38.40 -35.34 -9.69
C ILE A 383 38.90 -33.90 -9.52
N LEU A 384 38.04 -32.95 -9.89
CA LEU A 384 38.27 -31.50 -9.80
C LEU A 384 37.47 -30.86 -8.66
N ALA A 385 36.33 -31.45 -8.29
CA ALA A 385 35.61 -31.20 -7.04
C ALA A 385 34.71 -32.38 -6.69
N THR A 386 34.65 -32.71 -5.40
CA THR A 386 33.57 -33.51 -4.80
C THR A 386 32.40 -32.57 -4.50
N ILE A 387 31.25 -32.81 -5.12
CA ILE A 387 30.00 -32.08 -4.86
C ILE A 387 29.26 -32.75 -3.69
N MET A 388 29.30 -34.08 -3.66
CA MET A 388 28.63 -34.93 -2.69
C MET A 388 29.48 -36.19 -2.48
N HIS A 389 29.59 -36.62 -1.22
CA HIS A 389 30.13 -37.91 -0.79
C HIS A 389 29.41 -38.26 0.50
N VAL A 390 28.43 -39.17 0.43
CA VAL A 390 27.48 -39.45 1.51
C VAL A 390 27.16 -40.94 1.59
N ALA A 391 26.85 -41.44 2.78
CA ALA A 391 26.14 -42.71 2.96
C ALA A 391 24.78 -42.37 3.57
N GLN A 392 23.73 -42.30 2.76
CA GLN A 392 22.40 -41.87 3.18
C GLN A 392 21.29 -42.85 2.81
N ASN A 393 20.34 -43.00 3.74
CA ASN A 393 19.13 -43.80 3.57
C ASN A 393 17.87 -42.96 3.87
N THR A 394 17.90 -41.68 3.50
CA THR A 394 16.79 -40.75 3.74
C THR A 394 15.55 -41.11 2.93
N GLN A 395 15.72 -41.83 1.81
CA GLN A 395 14.65 -42.25 0.89
C GLN A 395 13.71 -41.09 0.51
N ALA A 396 14.30 -39.91 0.39
CA ALA A 396 13.63 -38.66 0.07
C ALA A 396 14.42 -37.91 -1.01
N TRP A 397 13.70 -37.38 -2.00
CA TRP A 397 14.29 -36.57 -3.06
C TRP A 397 14.94 -35.32 -2.47
N THR A 398 16.24 -35.17 -2.72
CA THR A 398 17.07 -34.07 -2.21
C THR A 398 17.67 -33.32 -3.39
N ASN A 399 17.42 -32.01 -3.49
CA ASN A 399 18.06 -31.17 -4.49
C ASN A 399 19.47 -30.79 -4.06
N VAL A 400 20.41 -30.82 -5.00
CA VAL A 400 21.76 -30.28 -4.83
C VAL A 400 21.98 -29.17 -5.86
N THR A 401 22.66 -28.11 -5.45
CA THR A 401 23.14 -27.05 -6.34
C THR A 401 24.64 -26.86 -6.14
N PHE A 402 25.36 -26.60 -7.23
CA PHE A 402 26.82 -26.42 -7.20
C PHE A 402 27.26 -25.33 -8.18
N ASN A 403 28.22 -24.51 -7.75
CA ASN A 403 28.72 -23.36 -8.50
C ASN A 403 29.83 -23.79 -9.48
N MET A 404 29.54 -23.73 -10.78
CA MET A 404 30.50 -24.10 -11.84
C MET A 404 31.41 -22.95 -12.29
N ALA A 405 31.34 -21.76 -11.68
CA ALA A 405 32.21 -20.63 -12.01
C ALA A 405 33.73 -20.93 -11.94
N PRO A 406 34.27 -21.78 -11.03
CA PRO A 406 35.68 -22.18 -11.05
C PRO A 406 36.11 -22.93 -12.32
N TYR A 407 35.15 -23.47 -13.08
CA TYR A 407 35.37 -24.24 -14.31
C TYR A 407 34.92 -23.48 -15.57
N ALA A 408 34.58 -22.19 -15.47
CA ALA A 408 34.07 -21.38 -16.57
C ALA A 408 34.94 -21.48 -17.84
N GLY A 409 34.30 -21.77 -18.99
CA GLY A 409 34.97 -21.95 -20.27
C GLY A 409 35.78 -23.25 -20.44
N GLN A 410 35.84 -24.13 -19.44
CA GLN A 410 36.52 -25.42 -19.51
C GLN A 410 35.55 -26.53 -19.97
N THR A 411 36.07 -27.57 -20.62
CA THR A 411 35.32 -28.81 -20.86
C THR A 411 35.57 -29.77 -19.70
N VAL A 412 34.50 -30.22 -19.05
CA VAL A 412 34.54 -31.12 -17.89
C VAL A 412 33.58 -32.28 -18.08
N ARG A 413 33.60 -33.23 -17.14
CA ARG A 413 32.58 -34.26 -16.97
C ARG A 413 31.82 -33.98 -15.68
N ILE A 414 30.49 -34.09 -15.73
CA ILE A 414 29.66 -34.22 -14.53
C ILE A 414 29.45 -35.72 -14.32
N LYS A 415 29.85 -36.26 -13.17
CA LYS A 415 29.79 -37.70 -12.88
C LYS A 415 28.99 -37.97 -11.60
N PHE A 416 28.09 -38.94 -11.67
CA PHE A 416 27.41 -39.55 -10.52
C PHE A 416 27.94 -40.95 -10.32
N LEU A 417 28.13 -41.37 -9.07
CA LEU A 417 28.70 -42.66 -8.72
C LEU A 417 28.03 -43.24 -7.47
N VAL A 418 27.94 -44.56 -7.43
CA VAL A 418 27.64 -45.34 -6.23
C VAL A 418 28.74 -46.39 -6.10
N HIS A 419 29.40 -46.42 -4.95
CA HIS A 419 30.39 -47.44 -4.61
C HIS A 419 29.72 -48.52 -3.75
N GLN A 420 29.98 -49.78 -4.06
CA GLN A 420 29.60 -50.94 -3.25
C GLN A 420 30.85 -51.80 -2.98
N ASP A 421 31.12 -52.17 -1.74
CA ASP A 421 32.20 -53.09 -1.40
C ASP A 421 31.84 -54.57 -1.68
N GLY A 422 30.54 -54.87 -1.72
CA GLY A 422 29.96 -56.18 -2.04
C GLY A 422 29.68 -57.09 -0.84
N PHE A 423 29.69 -56.58 0.40
CA PHE A 423 29.56 -57.37 1.63
C PHE A 423 28.17 -57.36 2.32
N GLY A 424 27.12 -56.94 1.62
CA GLY A 424 25.86 -57.71 1.69
C GLY A 424 24.60 -56.97 2.16
N ASP A 425 24.55 -55.65 2.01
CA ASP A 425 23.31 -54.88 2.04
C ASP A 425 22.93 -54.35 0.65
N GLU A 426 22.41 -53.13 0.55
CA GLU A 426 21.81 -52.57 -0.67
C GLU A 426 22.18 -51.09 -0.84
N THR A 427 23.24 -50.80 -1.60
CA THR A 427 23.65 -49.41 -1.88
C THR A 427 23.34 -48.95 -3.30
N ALA A 428 22.53 -47.89 -3.41
CA ALA A 428 22.01 -47.31 -4.65
C ALA A 428 21.71 -45.80 -4.56
N MET A 429 21.45 -45.21 -5.73
CA MET A 429 20.98 -43.83 -5.89
C MET A 429 20.12 -43.70 -7.15
N TYR A 430 18.96 -43.06 -7.04
CA TYR A 430 18.31 -42.48 -8.23
C TYR A 430 18.77 -41.03 -8.42
N VAL A 431 18.94 -40.61 -9.68
CA VAL A 431 19.33 -39.24 -10.08
C VAL A 431 18.39 -38.74 -11.17
N ASP A 432 17.96 -37.49 -11.06
CA ASP A 432 16.95 -36.89 -11.94
C ASP A 432 17.12 -35.35 -12.08
N ASP A 433 16.40 -34.75 -13.03
CA ASP A 433 16.30 -33.30 -13.29
C ASP A 433 17.66 -32.57 -13.44
N VAL A 434 18.68 -33.26 -13.99
CA VAL A 434 20.05 -32.74 -14.07
C VAL A 434 20.15 -31.57 -15.07
N SER A 435 20.64 -30.42 -14.60
CA SER A 435 20.78 -29.22 -15.42
C SER A 435 22.04 -28.41 -15.11
N LEU A 436 22.66 -27.88 -16.16
CA LEU A 436 23.73 -26.88 -16.07
C LEU A 436 23.35 -25.70 -16.96
N THR A 437 23.03 -24.56 -16.34
CA THR A 437 22.56 -23.35 -17.03
C THR A 437 23.56 -22.21 -16.94
N ALA A 438 23.69 -21.47 -18.05
CA ALA A 438 24.64 -20.37 -18.20
C ALA A 438 24.05 -19.03 -17.71
N PRO A 439 24.84 -18.14 -17.07
CA PRO A 439 24.58 -16.71 -17.13
C PRO A 439 24.78 -16.26 -18.58
N GLY A 440 23.73 -15.70 -19.20
CA GLY A 440 23.73 -15.39 -20.64
C GLY A 440 24.78 -14.35 -21.02
N ALA A 441 25.58 -14.64 -22.06
CA ALA A 441 26.62 -13.74 -22.55
C ALA A 441 26.04 -12.61 -23.41
N CYS A 442 26.32 -11.36 -23.04
CA CYS A 442 26.06 -10.20 -23.90
C CYS A 442 27.13 -10.08 -25.00
N GLY A 443 26.70 -9.80 -26.23
CA GLY A 443 27.62 -9.61 -27.36
C GLY A 443 28.45 -8.32 -27.24
N THR A 444 29.74 -8.41 -27.56
CA THR A 444 30.66 -7.27 -27.67
C THR A 444 30.53 -6.54 -29.03
N PRO A 445 30.95 -5.26 -29.13
CA PRO A 445 30.31 -4.32 -30.06
C PRO A 445 31.01 -4.13 -31.41
N THR A 446 30.20 -3.77 -32.41
CA THR A 446 30.65 -3.12 -33.66
C THR A 446 30.23 -1.65 -33.63
N THR A 447 31.14 -0.73 -33.97
CA THR A 447 30.92 0.72 -33.81
C THR A 447 30.18 1.36 -35.00
N THR A 448 29.20 2.20 -34.70
CA THR A 448 28.59 3.20 -35.62
C THR A 448 28.32 4.48 -34.81
N ALA A 449 28.33 5.64 -35.47
CA ALA A 449 28.58 6.94 -34.82
C ALA A 449 27.49 7.42 -33.84
N THR A 450 27.97 8.08 -32.78
CA THR A 450 27.21 8.60 -31.63
C THR A 450 26.31 9.80 -31.98
N PRO A 451 24.98 9.71 -31.79
CA PRO A 451 24.17 10.86 -31.41
C PRO A 451 24.47 11.18 -29.94
N SER A 452 24.69 12.46 -29.61
CA SER A 452 24.99 12.88 -28.23
C SER A 452 23.78 12.72 -27.31
N GLY A 453 23.54 11.51 -26.81
CA GLY A 453 22.51 11.22 -25.81
C GLY A 453 22.72 12.07 -24.56
N ALA A 454 21.88 13.09 -24.37
CA ALA A 454 21.98 13.99 -23.24
C ALA A 454 21.80 13.22 -21.93
N THR A 455 22.66 13.50 -20.95
CA THR A 455 22.51 13.01 -19.58
C THR A 455 21.11 13.30 -19.08
N ALA A 456 20.46 12.32 -18.45
CA ALA A 456 19.28 12.54 -17.62
C ALA A 456 19.66 13.24 -16.30
N THR A 457 20.33 14.39 -16.42
CA THR A 457 20.27 15.47 -15.44
C THR A 457 18.79 15.69 -15.09
N PRO A 458 18.41 15.88 -13.81
CA PRO A 458 17.01 16.07 -13.45
C PRO A 458 16.38 17.16 -14.32
N THR A 459 15.38 16.79 -15.13
CA THR A 459 14.64 17.74 -15.96
C THR A 459 13.95 18.72 -15.04
N GLN A 460 14.53 19.91 -14.92
CA GLN A 460 13.94 21.00 -14.14
C GLN A 460 12.52 21.27 -14.63
N CYS A 461 11.61 21.57 -13.71
CA CYS A 461 10.47 22.40 -14.05
C CYS A 461 11.00 23.70 -14.67
N ALA A 462 10.59 24.02 -15.89
CA ALA A 462 11.07 25.17 -16.65
C ALA A 462 10.55 26.50 -16.08
N GLY A 463 11.04 26.85 -14.89
CA GLY A 463 10.56 27.96 -14.05
C GLY A 463 11.40 28.22 -12.79
N GLY A 464 12.36 27.34 -12.45
CA GLY A 464 13.18 27.44 -11.24
C GLY A 464 12.56 26.73 -10.04
N GLY A 465 13.39 26.34 -9.08
CA GLY A 465 12.92 25.81 -7.79
C GLY A 465 12.64 26.93 -6.79
N TYR A 466 11.99 26.60 -5.67
CA TYR A 466 11.40 27.57 -4.76
C TYR A 466 12.36 28.66 -4.28
N LYS A 467 11.84 29.87 -4.20
CA LYS A 467 12.52 31.06 -3.71
C LYS A 467 11.86 31.53 -2.41
N ILE A 468 12.63 31.65 -1.35
CA ILE A 468 12.14 32.09 -0.02
C ILE A 468 12.77 33.44 0.31
N LEU A 469 11.98 34.38 0.81
CA LEU A 469 12.48 35.63 1.40
C LEU A 469 12.39 35.56 2.91
N ILE A 470 13.52 35.67 3.61
CA ILE A 470 13.53 35.90 5.06
C ILE A 470 13.54 37.42 5.29
N ALA A 471 12.39 37.98 5.65
CA ALA A 471 12.23 39.37 6.05
C ALA A 471 12.33 39.48 7.58
N TYR A 472 13.55 39.65 8.09
CA TYR A 472 13.86 39.61 9.52
C TYR A 472 14.02 41.03 10.09
N SER A 473 13.51 41.27 11.30
CA SER A 473 13.76 42.52 12.04
C SER A 473 14.48 42.17 13.34
N ASP A 474 15.81 42.16 13.33
CA ASP A 474 16.63 41.69 14.45
C ASP A 474 17.94 42.51 14.55
N ASN A 475 18.42 42.75 15.76
CA ASN A 475 19.69 43.44 16.03
C ASN A 475 20.91 42.50 15.93
N ALA A 476 20.68 41.26 15.51
CA ALA A 476 21.66 40.21 15.36
C ALA A 476 22.48 40.33 14.05
N ALA A 477 23.43 39.41 13.87
CA ALA A 477 23.88 39.07 12.52
C ALA A 477 22.70 38.54 11.68
N PRO A 478 22.71 38.69 10.34
CA PRO A 478 21.64 38.16 9.49
C PRO A 478 21.47 36.64 9.70
N PRO A 479 20.25 36.09 9.59
CA PRO A 479 19.93 34.70 9.98
C PRO A 479 20.45 33.67 8.95
N ASN A 480 21.77 33.50 8.94
CA ASN A 480 22.48 32.65 8.02
C ASN A 480 22.34 31.16 8.37
N THR A 481 22.11 30.81 9.64
CA THR A 481 21.86 29.40 10.02
C THR A 481 20.55 28.89 9.44
N LEU A 482 19.45 29.64 9.65
CA LEU A 482 18.14 29.34 9.03
C LEU A 482 18.24 29.35 7.49
N ARG A 483 18.92 30.37 6.93
CA ARG A 483 19.14 30.47 5.48
C ARG A 483 19.86 29.26 4.89
N THR A 484 20.85 28.75 5.60
CA THR A 484 21.63 27.56 5.19
C THR A 484 20.80 26.30 5.28
N ALA A 485 20.02 26.12 6.36
CA ALA A 485 19.10 25.00 6.51
C ALA A 485 18.02 24.98 5.40
N LEU A 486 17.44 26.14 5.08
CA LEU A 486 16.48 26.27 3.97
C LEU A 486 17.11 26.03 2.59
N LEU A 487 18.36 26.46 2.36
CA LEU A 487 19.09 26.13 1.11
C LEU A 487 19.48 24.65 1.00
N ALA A 488 19.55 23.91 2.11
CA ALA A 488 19.77 22.47 2.11
C ALA A 488 18.48 21.65 1.87
N GLN A 489 17.29 22.29 1.85
CA GLN A 489 16.02 21.59 1.64
C GLN A 489 15.77 21.26 0.15
N PRO A 490 15.41 20.00 -0.19
CA PRO A 490 15.13 19.62 -1.57
C PRO A 490 14.07 20.49 -2.25
N GLY A 491 14.47 21.12 -3.36
CA GLY A 491 13.62 21.96 -4.20
C GLY A 491 13.80 23.47 -4.01
N VAL A 492 14.49 23.94 -2.96
CA VAL A 492 14.80 25.36 -2.76
C VAL A 492 16.00 25.76 -3.62
N THR A 493 15.93 26.88 -4.34
CA THR A 493 17.05 27.39 -5.18
C THR A 493 17.49 28.81 -4.85
N THR A 494 16.74 29.55 -4.04
CA THR A 494 17.15 30.88 -3.57
C THR A 494 16.57 31.12 -2.18
N VAL A 495 17.41 31.56 -1.24
CA VAL A 495 16.94 32.15 0.01
C VAL A 495 17.52 33.56 0.12
N GLY A 496 16.64 34.54 -0.11
CA GLY A 496 16.91 35.95 0.02
C GLY A 496 16.81 36.42 1.47
N LEU A 497 17.47 37.52 1.77
CA LEU A 497 17.40 38.20 3.06
C LEU A 497 16.92 39.64 2.84
N PHE A 498 16.01 40.12 3.68
CA PHE A 498 15.65 41.54 3.76
C PHE A 498 15.68 41.98 5.22
N ASP A 499 16.42 43.05 5.49
CA ASP A 499 16.47 43.70 6.80
C ASP A 499 15.22 44.56 6.99
N ALA A 500 14.27 44.03 7.75
CA ALA A 500 12.99 44.66 8.05
C ALA A 500 13.04 45.62 9.27
N PHE A 501 14.22 45.78 9.89
CA PHE A 501 14.51 46.87 10.84
C PHE A 501 15.01 48.12 10.09
N ALA A 502 15.83 47.94 9.04
CA ALA A 502 16.35 49.03 8.21
C ALA A 502 15.35 49.58 7.16
N GLY A 503 14.26 48.86 6.87
CA GLY A 503 13.22 49.28 5.94
C GLY A 503 12.02 48.35 5.92
N THR A 504 11.07 48.56 5.01
CA THR A 504 9.94 47.65 4.79
C THR A 504 10.00 47.09 3.36
N PRO A 505 9.95 45.76 3.15
CA PRO A 505 9.95 45.20 1.80
C PRO A 505 8.61 45.52 1.11
N THR A 506 8.68 46.04 -0.11
CA THR A 506 7.49 46.30 -0.93
C THR A 506 6.89 44.99 -1.47
N VAL A 507 5.59 44.99 -1.78
CA VAL A 507 4.90 43.84 -2.39
C VAL A 507 5.62 43.37 -3.67
N ALA A 508 6.12 44.29 -4.50
CA ALA A 508 6.89 43.98 -5.71
C ALA A 508 8.30 43.40 -5.46
N GLN A 509 8.82 43.48 -4.23
CA GLN A 509 10.02 42.75 -3.81
C GLN A 509 9.64 41.38 -3.24
N MET A 510 8.56 41.27 -2.47
CA MET A 510 8.03 39.99 -1.98
C MET A 510 7.63 39.06 -3.13
N GLN A 511 6.98 39.59 -4.19
CA GLN A 511 6.55 38.86 -5.39
C GLN A 511 7.71 38.31 -6.27
N GLN A 512 8.97 38.57 -5.91
CA GLN A 512 10.12 37.89 -6.53
C GLN A 512 10.39 36.50 -5.92
N TYR A 513 9.66 36.17 -4.85
CA TYR A 513 9.79 34.96 -4.04
C TYR A 513 8.44 34.24 -3.91
N ASP A 514 8.49 32.92 -3.77
CA ASP A 514 7.33 32.05 -3.63
C ASP A 514 6.74 32.08 -2.21
N GLU A 515 7.60 32.31 -1.22
CA GLU A 515 7.25 32.41 0.19
C GLU A 515 8.00 33.56 0.88
N VAL A 516 7.34 34.21 1.83
CA VAL A 516 7.92 35.17 2.76
C VAL A 516 7.85 34.61 4.18
N VAL A 517 9.02 34.36 4.77
CA VAL A 517 9.18 34.07 6.19
C VAL A 517 9.51 35.37 6.90
N THR A 518 8.79 35.72 7.96
CA THR A 518 9.11 36.92 8.76
C THR A 518 9.08 36.64 10.25
N PHE A 519 10.05 37.22 10.95
CA PHE A 519 10.13 37.26 12.40
C PHE A 519 10.79 38.56 12.85
N SER A 520 10.51 38.95 14.10
CA SER A 520 11.11 40.12 14.74
C SER A 520 11.63 39.80 16.13
N ASN A 521 12.74 40.43 16.46
CA ASN A 521 13.37 40.56 17.78
C ASN A 521 13.89 42.01 18.00
N ASN A 522 13.62 42.91 17.04
CA ASN A 522 13.53 44.36 17.21
C ASN A 522 12.31 44.89 16.41
N ALA A 523 11.86 46.11 16.67
CA ALA A 523 10.71 46.71 16.00
C ALA A 523 10.89 46.84 14.48
N TYR A 524 9.88 46.47 13.69
CA TYR A 524 9.86 46.67 12.25
C TYR A 524 9.93 48.17 11.89
N ALA A 525 10.60 48.52 10.79
CA ALA A 525 10.74 49.90 10.32
C ALA A 525 9.38 50.61 10.13
N ASP A 526 8.37 49.88 9.64
CA ASP A 526 6.96 50.23 9.74
C ASP A 526 6.13 48.94 9.88
N ALA A 527 5.70 48.64 11.11
CA ALA A 527 4.89 47.48 11.45
C ALA A 527 3.49 47.47 10.80
N ASN A 528 2.98 48.61 10.34
CA ASN A 528 1.68 48.74 9.68
C ASN A 528 1.85 48.50 8.18
N ALA A 529 2.81 49.17 7.54
CA ALA A 529 3.16 48.92 6.14
C ALA A 529 3.62 47.47 5.91
N MET A 530 4.40 46.88 6.82
CA MET A 530 4.79 45.46 6.72
C MET A 530 3.57 44.53 6.76
N GLY A 531 2.64 44.72 7.71
CA GLY A 531 1.42 43.93 7.80
C GLY A 531 0.42 44.16 6.65
N ASN A 532 0.40 45.36 6.06
CA ASN A 532 -0.35 45.62 4.83
C ASN A 532 0.29 44.88 3.64
N ASN A 533 1.60 45.02 3.45
CA ASN A 533 2.32 44.38 2.33
C ASN A 533 2.25 42.84 2.40
N LEU A 534 2.27 42.24 3.58
CA LEU A 534 2.09 40.79 3.76
C LEU A 534 0.66 40.33 3.42
N ALA A 535 -0.36 41.09 3.80
CA ALA A 535 -1.74 40.80 3.43
C ALA A 535 -1.95 40.95 1.90
N ASP A 536 -1.45 42.04 1.31
CA ASP A 536 -1.50 42.29 -0.14
C ASP A 536 -0.71 41.21 -0.93
N TYR A 537 0.43 40.75 -0.40
CA TYR A 537 1.21 39.66 -0.98
C TYR A 537 0.46 38.33 -0.90
N GLN A 538 -0.15 38.00 0.25
CA GLN A 538 -0.96 36.78 0.42
C GLN A 538 -2.22 36.81 -0.47
N ASP A 539 -2.92 37.94 -0.57
CA ASP A 539 -4.03 38.16 -1.51
C ASP A 539 -3.58 38.00 -2.98
N SER A 540 -2.32 38.29 -3.31
CA SER A 540 -1.73 38.03 -4.62
C SER A 540 -1.27 36.57 -4.84
N GLY A 541 -1.61 35.66 -3.91
CA GLY A 541 -1.22 34.24 -3.96
C GLY A 541 0.14 33.94 -3.35
N GLY A 542 0.68 34.83 -2.50
CA GLY A 542 1.90 34.59 -1.72
C GLY A 542 1.71 33.59 -0.57
N VAL A 543 2.77 32.84 -0.22
CA VAL A 543 2.80 32.01 1.00
C VAL A 543 3.48 32.81 2.10
N VAL A 544 2.87 32.89 3.28
CA VAL A 544 3.41 33.67 4.41
C VAL A 544 3.55 32.81 5.66
N VAL A 545 4.77 32.82 6.22
CA VAL A 545 5.10 32.20 7.51
C VAL A 545 5.48 33.30 8.49
N VAL A 546 4.71 33.43 9.57
CA VAL A 546 4.94 34.40 10.65
C VAL A 546 5.52 33.71 11.89
N SER A 547 6.57 34.31 12.46
CA SER A 547 7.38 33.70 13.52
C SER A 547 7.80 34.70 14.60
N PHE A 548 8.04 34.17 15.81
CA PHE A 548 8.42 34.90 17.02
C PHE A 548 7.70 36.25 17.21
N GLY A 549 8.44 37.37 17.27
CA GLY A 549 7.90 38.69 17.55
C GLY A 549 6.87 39.20 16.55
N ALA A 550 6.77 38.62 15.34
CA ALA A 550 5.69 38.94 14.40
C ALA A 550 4.30 38.65 14.98
N LEU A 551 4.25 37.73 15.96
CA LEU A 551 3.07 37.33 16.73
C LEU A 551 2.93 38.10 18.07
N TYR A 552 3.77 39.11 18.32
CA TYR A 552 3.79 39.88 19.57
C TYR A 552 2.74 41.00 19.54
N ASN A 553 2.16 41.34 20.70
CA ASN A 553 1.15 42.39 20.81
C ASN A 553 1.76 43.75 21.20
N ASP A 554 2.55 44.34 20.29
CA ASP A 554 3.15 45.67 20.44
C ASP A 554 3.23 46.42 19.11
N SER A 555 3.08 47.74 19.15
CA SER A 555 3.18 48.64 18.00
C SER A 555 4.64 48.92 17.61
N GLY A 556 5.31 47.88 17.10
CA GLY A 556 6.69 47.93 16.66
C GLY A 556 7.21 46.52 16.39
N PHE A 557 7.23 45.68 17.43
CA PHE A 557 7.67 44.28 17.29
C PHE A 557 6.62 43.43 16.56
N GLY A 558 5.33 43.61 16.86
CA GLY A 558 4.22 42.89 16.23
C GLY A 558 3.86 43.40 14.84
N LEU A 559 3.34 42.53 13.98
CA LEU A 559 2.70 42.95 12.73
C LEU A 559 1.35 43.62 13.02
N THR A 560 1.03 44.72 12.33
CA THR A 560 -0.25 45.43 12.46
C THR A 560 -0.94 45.58 11.10
N GLY A 561 -1.71 46.66 10.86
CA GLY A 561 -2.40 46.88 9.58
C GLY A 561 -3.39 45.77 9.20
N ARG A 562 -3.55 45.53 7.89
CA ARG A 562 -4.45 44.51 7.30
C ARG A 562 -4.20 43.11 7.84
N TRP A 563 -2.96 42.75 8.19
CA TRP A 563 -2.61 41.43 8.72
C TRP A 563 -3.46 41.03 9.94
N LEU A 564 -3.68 41.98 10.85
CA LEU A 564 -4.54 41.78 12.02
C LEU A 564 -6.00 42.15 11.75
N SER A 565 -6.26 43.31 11.12
CA SER A 565 -7.65 43.81 10.97
C SER A 565 -8.47 43.02 9.94
N GLY A 566 -7.83 42.42 8.94
CA GLY A 566 -8.41 41.43 8.03
C GLY A 566 -8.33 39.98 8.54
N GLY A 567 -7.67 39.75 9.68
CA GLY A 567 -7.66 38.47 10.38
C GLY A 567 -6.76 37.38 9.79
N TYR A 568 -5.74 37.73 9.01
CA TYR A 568 -4.83 36.78 8.32
C TYR A 568 -4.01 35.92 9.30
N SER A 569 -3.61 36.49 10.44
CA SER A 569 -2.79 35.81 11.45
C SER A 569 -3.42 34.50 11.97
N PRO A 570 -2.69 33.36 11.96
CA PRO A 570 -3.14 32.12 12.59
C PRO A 570 -3.20 32.14 14.12
N THR A 571 -2.59 33.13 14.77
CA THR A 571 -2.63 33.33 16.23
C THR A 571 -3.11 34.72 16.60
N THR A 572 -3.82 34.86 17.71
CA THR A 572 -4.03 36.19 18.33
C THR A 572 -2.70 36.69 18.88
N PRO A 573 -2.28 37.93 18.60
CA PRO A 573 -1.02 38.46 19.13
C PRO A 573 -0.98 38.43 20.67
N SER A 574 0.21 38.21 21.24
CA SER A 574 0.39 38.05 22.69
C SER A 574 1.61 38.81 23.20
N THR A 575 1.56 39.29 24.44
CA THR A 575 2.74 39.85 25.15
C THR A 575 3.50 38.79 25.96
N THR A 576 3.03 37.54 25.98
CA THR A 576 3.66 36.45 26.75
C THR A 576 4.88 35.92 26.01
N VAL A 577 6.09 36.19 26.52
CA VAL A 577 7.30 35.47 26.11
C VAL A 577 7.50 34.25 27.03
N VAL A 578 7.73 33.07 26.45
CA VAL A 578 8.01 31.84 27.19
C VAL A 578 9.44 31.40 26.91
N GLY A 579 10.31 31.50 27.91
CA GLY A 579 11.73 31.17 27.87
C GLY A 579 12.09 29.79 28.45
N THR A 580 11.13 28.90 28.62
CA THR A 580 11.39 27.50 28.99
C THR A 580 11.84 26.72 27.75
N ALA A 581 13.00 26.06 27.85
CA ALA A 581 13.43 25.11 26.82
C ALA A 581 12.46 23.93 26.77
N THR A 582 11.90 23.66 25.59
CA THR A 582 10.88 22.63 25.38
C THR A 582 11.05 21.96 24.00
N THR A 583 10.52 20.75 23.85
CA THR A 583 10.66 19.86 22.69
C THR A 583 9.31 19.59 22.03
N LEU A 584 9.29 18.91 20.89
CA LEU A 584 8.06 18.59 20.16
C LEU A 584 7.15 17.68 21.02
N GLY A 585 5.94 18.16 21.30
CA GLY A 585 4.94 17.49 22.12
C GLY A 585 3.94 16.71 21.26
N VAL A 586 2.66 17.07 21.35
CA VAL A 586 1.60 16.44 20.55
C VAL A 586 1.56 17.07 19.17
N TYR A 587 1.73 16.28 18.11
CA TYR A 587 1.68 16.76 16.73
C TYR A 587 1.00 15.79 15.78
N SER A 588 0.41 16.32 14.71
CA SER A 588 -0.14 15.53 13.62
C SER A 588 0.95 15.18 12.62
N ALA A 589 1.60 14.02 12.81
CA ALA A 589 2.68 13.52 11.92
C ALA A 589 2.24 13.30 10.46
N THR A 590 0.94 13.19 10.21
CA THR A 590 0.35 13.05 8.86
C THR A 590 -0.03 14.38 8.20
N HIS A 591 -0.01 15.50 8.93
CA HIS A 591 -0.32 16.82 8.37
C HIS A 591 0.80 17.28 7.41
N PRO A 592 0.50 17.89 6.25
CA PRO A 592 1.50 18.31 5.27
C PRO A 592 2.67 19.11 5.87
N LEU A 593 2.38 20.09 6.72
CA LEU A 593 3.40 20.90 7.43
C LEU A 593 4.41 20.06 8.25
N MET A 594 4.01 18.91 8.79
CA MET A 594 4.83 18.05 9.65
C MET A 594 5.50 16.88 8.90
N GLN A 595 5.38 16.79 7.56
CA GLN A 595 5.99 15.69 6.82
C GLN A 595 7.51 15.64 6.99
N GLY A 596 8.02 14.54 7.55
CA GLY A 596 9.43 14.37 7.87
C GLY A 596 9.94 15.25 9.03
N VAL A 597 9.04 15.79 9.86
CA VAL A 597 9.35 16.62 11.04
C VAL A 597 9.15 15.77 12.30
N THR A 598 10.23 15.12 12.76
CA THR A 598 10.24 14.27 13.97
C THR A 598 10.73 15.00 15.22
N THR A 599 11.32 16.19 15.04
CA THR A 599 11.78 17.07 16.12
C THR A 599 11.45 18.52 15.78
N LEU A 600 11.18 19.30 16.83
CA LEU A 600 11.13 20.76 16.89
C LEU A 600 11.42 21.09 18.36
N ASN A 601 12.45 21.86 18.68
CA ASN A 601 12.65 22.32 20.06
C ASN A 601 12.79 23.85 20.07
N SER A 602 12.47 24.48 21.20
CA SER A 602 12.39 25.94 21.31
C SER A 602 12.90 26.38 22.68
N ALA A 603 13.93 27.22 22.69
CA ALA A 603 14.41 27.88 23.91
C ALA A 603 13.54 29.09 24.30
N ILE A 604 13.11 29.89 23.31
CA ILE A 604 12.30 31.10 23.51
C ILE A 604 11.22 31.18 22.43
N ARG A 605 9.98 31.47 22.82
CA ARG A 605 8.81 31.58 21.93
C ARG A 605 7.76 32.55 22.46
N ILE A 606 6.82 32.96 21.62
CA ILE A 606 5.66 33.76 22.05
C ILE A 606 4.49 32.83 22.39
N GLY A 607 3.93 32.98 23.58
CA GLY A 607 2.73 32.29 24.05
C GLY A 607 1.46 32.89 23.43
N SER A 608 1.31 32.75 22.11
CA SER A 608 0.18 33.28 21.35
C SER A 608 -0.97 32.27 21.26
N PRO A 609 -2.19 32.59 21.73
CA PRO A 609 -3.36 31.74 21.53
C PRO A 609 -3.72 31.55 20.05
N LEU A 610 -4.36 30.42 19.74
CA LEU A 610 -4.86 30.11 18.39
C LEU A 610 -5.96 31.12 17.98
N ALA A 611 -5.88 31.66 16.77
CA ALA A 611 -6.88 32.60 16.28
C ALA A 611 -8.21 31.91 15.94
N ALA A 612 -9.32 32.66 16.00
CA ALA A 612 -10.61 32.17 15.51
C ALA A 612 -10.50 31.77 14.03
N GLY A 613 -10.90 30.54 13.72
CA GLY A 613 -10.78 29.94 12.37
C GLY A 613 -9.39 29.39 12.00
N ALA A 614 -8.41 29.42 12.91
CA ALA A 614 -7.13 28.75 12.72
C ALA A 614 -7.14 27.30 13.23
N THR A 615 -6.20 26.49 12.77
CA THR A 615 -6.04 25.08 13.14
C THR A 615 -4.65 24.84 13.74
N GLN A 616 -4.62 24.27 14.94
CA GLN A 616 -3.39 23.79 15.58
C GLN A 616 -2.95 22.46 14.94
N VAL A 617 -1.64 22.34 14.67
CA VAL A 617 -1.02 21.16 14.05
C VAL A 617 0.00 20.50 14.98
N ALA A 618 0.68 21.28 15.83
CA ALA A 618 1.63 20.78 16.81
C ALA A 618 1.67 21.66 18.09
N THR A 619 1.94 21.04 19.23
CA THR A 619 2.35 21.69 20.49
C THR A 619 3.79 21.30 20.85
N TYR A 620 4.37 22.04 21.78
CA TYR A 620 5.55 21.60 22.52
C TYR A 620 5.15 20.69 23.71
N THR A 621 6.14 20.09 24.37
CA THR A 621 5.96 19.19 25.52
C THR A 621 5.41 19.88 26.77
N ASP A 622 5.55 21.20 26.90
CA ASP A 622 4.86 22.00 27.92
C ASP A 622 3.47 22.52 27.50
N GLY A 623 2.88 21.92 26.45
CA GLY A 623 1.50 22.17 26.01
C GLY A 623 1.28 23.47 25.22
N THR A 624 2.30 24.32 25.11
CA THR A 624 2.25 25.57 24.32
C THR A 624 2.27 25.30 22.81
N LEU A 625 1.71 26.22 22.01
CA LEU A 625 1.58 26.08 20.56
C LEU A 625 2.95 26.05 19.84
N ALA A 626 3.15 25.09 18.93
CA ALA A 626 4.36 24.96 18.10
C ALA A 626 4.11 25.25 16.62
N VAL A 627 3.00 24.74 16.04
CA VAL A 627 2.63 24.97 14.63
C VAL A 627 1.12 25.16 14.52
N ALA A 628 0.69 26.23 13.83
CA ALA A 628 -0.69 26.44 13.41
C ALA A 628 -0.77 27.00 11.99
N TYR A 629 -1.94 26.86 11.34
CA TYR A 629 -2.25 27.54 10.08
C TYR A 629 -3.65 28.17 10.10
N LYS A 630 -3.90 29.09 9.17
CA LYS A 630 -5.23 29.68 8.96
C LYS A 630 -5.47 30.00 7.49
N ALA A 631 -6.61 29.56 6.96
CA ALA A 631 -7.10 29.98 5.64
C ALA A 631 -7.93 31.26 5.76
N THR A 632 -7.59 32.27 4.96
CA THR A 632 -8.25 33.58 4.89
C THR A 632 -8.43 33.95 3.42
N ALA A 633 -9.66 34.26 2.99
CA ALA A 633 -10.00 34.63 1.61
C ALA A 633 -9.57 33.63 0.49
N GLY A 634 -9.23 32.37 0.83
CA GLY A 634 -8.73 31.36 -0.10
C GLY A 634 -7.21 31.12 -0.04
N HIS A 635 -6.48 31.89 0.77
CA HIS A 635 -5.02 31.80 0.94
C HIS A 635 -4.66 31.44 2.39
N THR A 636 -3.59 30.67 2.60
CA THR A 636 -3.23 30.14 3.93
C THR A 636 -1.95 30.76 4.47
N ALA A 637 -2.01 31.23 5.72
CA ALA A 637 -0.85 31.63 6.51
C ALA A 637 -0.45 30.53 7.51
N VAL A 638 0.83 30.47 7.89
CA VAL A 638 1.37 29.54 8.89
C VAL A 638 2.04 30.33 10.02
N ALA A 639 1.89 29.88 11.28
CA ALA A 639 2.49 30.49 12.46
C ALA A 639 3.41 29.50 13.19
N LEU A 640 4.64 29.95 13.47
CA LEU A 640 5.70 29.20 14.14
C LEU A 640 6.23 30.04 15.33
N PRO A 641 5.72 29.88 16.57
CA PRO A 641 5.92 30.89 17.61
C PRO A 641 7.34 31.00 18.20
N ASN A 642 8.27 30.14 17.82
CA ASN A 642 9.66 30.12 18.31
C ASN A 642 10.55 31.19 17.67
N TYR A 643 11.60 31.59 18.38
CA TYR A 643 12.69 32.40 17.80
C TYR A 643 13.51 31.60 16.77
N MET A 644 14.03 32.31 15.76
CA MET A 644 14.79 31.75 14.62
C MET A 644 15.99 32.61 14.18
N GLY A 645 16.32 33.69 14.89
CA GLY A 645 17.49 34.51 14.60
C GLY A 645 18.79 33.91 15.16
N ASP A 646 19.94 34.35 14.64
CA ASP A 646 21.25 33.80 14.99
C ASP A 646 21.82 34.32 16.33
N SER A 647 21.10 35.17 17.08
CA SER A 647 21.60 35.70 18.36
C SER A 647 21.40 34.75 19.55
N GLY A 648 22.26 34.89 20.56
CA GLY A 648 22.09 34.24 21.86
C GLY A 648 22.30 32.72 21.90
N GLY A 649 22.86 32.11 20.85
CA GLY A 649 23.18 30.67 20.82
C GLY A 649 21.97 29.73 20.69
N ASN A 650 20.76 30.28 20.54
CA ASN A 650 19.51 29.53 20.35
C ASN A 650 19.05 29.46 18.89
N GLY A 651 19.90 29.92 17.95
CA GLY A 651 19.57 30.05 16.53
C GLY A 651 19.53 28.72 15.80
N THR A 652 18.36 28.39 15.24
CA THR A 652 18.06 27.16 14.48
C THR A 652 18.18 25.87 15.29
N VAL A 653 17.02 25.36 15.72
CA VAL A 653 16.88 24.03 16.31
C VAL A 653 16.25 23.10 15.25
N PRO A 654 16.65 21.82 15.14
CA PRO A 654 16.24 20.97 14.01
C PRO A 654 14.73 20.91 13.76
N GLY A 655 14.33 21.05 12.48
CA GLY A 655 12.99 20.74 11.98
C GLY A 655 12.18 21.92 11.43
N TYR A 656 12.40 23.17 11.87
CA TYR A 656 11.60 24.30 11.37
C TYR A 656 11.85 24.60 9.88
N ASP A 657 13.07 24.34 9.41
CA ASP A 657 13.45 24.40 8.00
C ASP A 657 12.57 23.48 7.13
N ARG A 658 12.23 22.29 7.65
CA ARG A 658 11.29 21.37 7.01
C ARG A 658 9.85 21.88 7.09
N VAL A 659 9.40 22.39 8.25
CA VAL A 659 8.03 22.94 8.39
C VAL A 659 7.77 24.10 7.43
N ILE A 660 8.74 25.00 7.26
CA ILE A 660 8.70 26.12 6.31
C ILE A 660 8.59 25.60 4.87
N VAL A 661 9.52 24.76 4.41
CA VAL A 661 9.46 24.27 3.02
C VAL A 661 8.26 23.33 2.78
N ASN A 662 7.71 22.71 3.80
CA ASN A 662 6.45 21.98 3.73
C ASN A 662 5.22 22.91 3.55
N ALA A 663 5.25 24.14 4.08
CA ALA A 663 4.21 25.15 3.80
C ALA A 663 4.22 25.50 2.30
N LEU A 664 5.40 25.75 1.72
CA LEU A 664 5.58 25.89 0.27
C LEU A 664 5.04 24.69 -0.52
N ARG A 665 5.49 23.47 -0.20
CA ARG A 665 5.06 22.24 -0.92
C ARG A 665 3.55 22.01 -0.84
N TRP A 666 2.90 22.42 0.25
CA TRP A 666 1.46 22.27 0.48
C TRP A 666 0.62 23.36 -0.21
N LEU A 667 1.10 24.59 -0.25
CA LEU A 667 0.33 25.77 -0.68
C LEU A 667 0.71 26.29 -2.08
N LYS A 668 1.91 25.95 -2.56
CA LYS A 668 2.40 26.17 -3.93
C LYS A 668 3.07 24.90 -4.49
N PRO A 669 2.32 23.81 -4.73
CA PRO A 669 2.85 22.71 -5.52
C PRO A 669 3.34 23.23 -6.89
N ALA A 670 4.59 22.92 -7.24
CA ALA A 670 5.29 23.54 -8.37
C ALA A 670 4.50 23.47 -9.69
N ALA A 671 4.30 24.63 -10.32
CA ALA A 671 3.45 24.78 -11.50
C ALA A 671 4.12 24.28 -12.79
N CYS A 672 4.00 22.97 -13.07
CA CYS A 672 3.93 22.51 -14.46
C CYS A 672 2.67 23.14 -15.10
N GLY A 673 2.84 23.90 -16.17
CA GLY A 673 1.89 24.93 -16.59
C GLY A 673 0.48 24.45 -16.91
N THR A 674 -0.52 25.07 -16.28
CA THR A 674 -1.96 24.82 -16.51
C THR A 674 -2.47 25.58 -17.75
N PRO A 675 -3.18 24.93 -18.69
CA PRO A 675 -3.88 25.63 -19.78
C PRO A 675 -5.03 26.50 -19.26
N THR A 676 -5.26 27.66 -19.88
CA THR A 676 -6.37 28.58 -19.53
C THR A 676 -7.73 28.01 -19.96
N VAL A 677 -8.77 28.23 -19.14
CA VAL A 677 -10.09 27.55 -19.25
C VAL A 677 -11.21 28.49 -19.71
N THR A 678 -12.11 28.00 -20.55
CA THR A 678 -13.51 28.45 -20.79
C THR A 678 -14.22 27.36 -21.62
N ALA A 679 -15.38 26.77 -21.27
CA ALA A 679 -16.26 26.88 -20.10
C ALA A 679 -16.90 25.50 -19.76
N THR A 680 -17.58 25.41 -18.62
CA THR A 680 -18.21 24.18 -18.07
C THR A 680 -19.39 23.67 -18.92
N PRO A 681 -19.66 22.34 -18.91
CA PRO A 681 -20.64 21.84 -17.95
C PRO A 681 -20.33 20.49 -17.26
N SER A 682 -20.78 20.39 -16.00
CA SER A 682 -21.19 19.18 -15.26
C SER A 682 -20.48 17.83 -15.48
N GLY A 683 -19.61 17.46 -14.53
CA GLY A 683 -19.53 16.09 -13.99
C GLY A 683 -18.74 15.06 -14.80
N ALA A 684 -17.63 14.59 -14.22
CA ALA A 684 -16.96 13.36 -14.66
C ALA A 684 -16.63 12.44 -13.47
N THR A 685 -17.15 11.22 -13.48
CA THR A 685 -16.93 10.23 -12.39
C THR A 685 -15.57 9.53 -12.54
N ALA A 686 -14.93 9.21 -11.42
CA ALA A 686 -13.62 8.55 -11.39
C ALA A 686 -13.62 7.23 -12.18
N THR A 687 -12.65 7.09 -13.09
CA THR A 687 -12.37 5.84 -13.83
C THR A 687 -11.20 5.12 -13.15
N PRO A 688 -11.23 3.78 -12.93
CA PRO A 688 -10.14 3.09 -12.25
C PRO A 688 -8.83 3.11 -13.03
N THR A 689 -7.76 3.66 -12.44
CA THR A 689 -6.41 3.64 -13.01
C THR A 689 -5.78 2.26 -12.83
N GLN A 690 -5.51 1.55 -13.93
CA GLN A 690 -4.75 0.30 -13.90
C GLN A 690 -3.23 0.53 -13.93
N CYS A 691 -2.47 -0.48 -13.47
CA CYS A 691 -1.00 -0.53 -13.61
C CYS A 691 -0.55 -0.54 -15.08
N ALA A 692 0.72 -0.20 -15.32
CA ALA A 692 1.37 -0.32 -16.63
C ALA A 692 2.50 -1.36 -16.61
N GLY A 693 2.61 -2.17 -17.66
CA GLY A 693 3.89 -2.77 -18.09
C GLY A 693 4.15 -4.26 -17.79
N GLY A 694 3.27 -4.98 -17.11
CA GLY A 694 3.49 -6.41 -16.80
C GLY A 694 3.17 -7.35 -17.97
N ASN A 695 3.85 -8.50 -18.02
CA ASN A 695 3.52 -9.58 -18.96
C ASN A 695 2.48 -10.53 -18.35
N LEU A 696 1.67 -11.16 -19.20
CA LEU A 696 0.75 -12.23 -18.79
C LEU A 696 1.53 -13.48 -18.36
N SER A 697 1.04 -14.14 -17.32
CA SER A 697 1.37 -15.53 -16.98
C SER A 697 0.97 -16.48 -18.11
N ALA A 698 1.53 -17.68 -18.11
CA ALA A 698 0.90 -18.81 -18.83
C ALA A 698 -0.60 -18.89 -18.47
N TRP A 699 -1.42 -19.29 -19.43
CA TRP A 699 -2.82 -19.59 -19.20
C TRP A 699 -2.94 -20.86 -18.36
N SER A 700 -3.79 -20.86 -17.34
CA SER A 700 -4.14 -22.05 -16.58
C SER A 700 -5.63 -22.33 -16.65
N PHE A 701 -6.00 -23.60 -16.61
CA PHE A 701 -7.39 -24.00 -16.44
C PHE A 701 -7.89 -23.60 -15.04
N VAL A 702 -9.12 -23.12 -14.99
CA VAL A 702 -9.90 -22.89 -13.77
C VAL A 702 -11.21 -23.67 -13.87
N ALA A 703 -12.11 -23.55 -12.90
CA ALA A 703 -13.35 -24.33 -12.90
C ALA A 703 -14.19 -24.10 -14.17
N ASN A 704 -14.49 -25.21 -14.83
CA ASN A 704 -15.27 -25.25 -16.06
C ASN A 704 -16.66 -24.66 -15.85
N TYR A 705 -17.21 -24.04 -16.89
CA TYR A 705 -18.61 -23.63 -16.95
C TYR A 705 -19.51 -24.87 -16.80
N SER A 706 -20.70 -24.71 -16.23
CA SER A 706 -21.61 -25.83 -15.96
C SER A 706 -22.17 -26.50 -17.22
N THR A 707 -22.13 -25.80 -18.36
CA THR A 707 -22.57 -26.28 -19.67
C THR A 707 -21.52 -26.02 -20.75
N VAL A 708 -21.48 -26.86 -21.78
CA VAL A 708 -20.76 -26.58 -23.02
C VAL A 708 -21.46 -25.41 -23.75
N ILE A 709 -20.72 -24.38 -24.16
CA ILE A 709 -21.31 -23.10 -24.58
C ILE A 709 -20.41 -22.29 -25.54
N GLU A 710 -20.98 -21.76 -26.64
CA GLU A 710 -20.36 -20.73 -27.49
C GLU A 710 -21.07 -19.36 -27.36
N SER A 711 -20.40 -18.27 -27.71
CA SER A 711 -20.89 -16.89 -27.67
C SER A 711 -21.57 -16.38 -26.37
N PRO A 712 -21.17 -16.76 -25.13
CA PRO A 712 -21.73 -16.16 -23.93
C PRO A 712 -21.27 -14.69 -23.77
N ALA A 713 -22.17 -13.79 -23.40
CA ALA A 713 -21.83 -12.39 -23.14
C ALA A 713 -21.22 -12.27 -21.74
N VAL A 714 -19.94 -11.91 -21.64
CA VAL A 714 -19.19 -11.88 -20.37
C VAL A 714 -18.74 -10.46 -20.00
N ALA A 715 -19.06 -10.05 -18.76
CA ALA A 715 -18.60 -8.81 -18.13
C ALA A 715 -18.02 -9.10 -16.73
N SER A 716 -17.33 -8.13 -16.13
CA SER A 716 -16.80 -8.25 -14.76
C SER A 716 -16.93 -6.96 -13.97
N ASN A 717 -17.14 -7.07 -12.67
CA ASN A 717 -17.07 -5.95 -11.72
C ASN A 717 -15.65 -5.77 -11.11
N GLY A 718 -14.64 -6.46 -11.63
CA GLY A 718 -13.27 -6.46 -11.12
C GLY A 718 -12.98 -7.52 -10.05
N THR A 719 -14.00 -8.08 -9.39
CA THR A 719 -13.88 -9.19 -8.42
C THR A 719 -14.45 -10.49 -8.98
N TYR A 720 -15.57 -10.40 -9.68
CA TYR A 720 -16.32 -11.52 -10.23
C TYR A 720 -16.52 -11.33 -11.73
N ALA A 721 -16.53 -12.43 -12.48
CA ALA A 721 -16.96 -12.44 -13.88
C ALA A 721 -18.38 -13.00 -13.97
N TYR A 722 -19.20 -12.43 -14.85
CA TYR A 722 -20.60 -12.78 -15.05
C TYR A 722 -20.82 -13.12 -16.51
N SER A 723 -21.40 -14.28 -16.77
CA SER A 723 -21.78 -14.79 -18.08
C SER A 723 -23.30 -14.74 -18.21
N ALA A 724 -23.81 -14.28 -19.36
CA ALA A 724 -25.24 -14.27 -19.67
C ALA A 724 -25.49 -14.62 -21.14
N GLY A 725 -26.53 -15.42 -21.39
CA GLY A 725 -26.89 -15.89 -22.73
C GLY A 725 -25.84 -16.83 -23.32
N GLY A 726 -25.76 -16.87 -24.64
CA GLY A 726 -24.89 -17.78 -25.41
C GLY A 726 -25.67 -18.91 -26.07
N ALA A 727 -24.98 -19.82 -26.75
CA ALA A 727 -25.56 -20.96 -27.45
C ALA A 727 -25.06 -22.28 -26.84
N ILE A 728 -25.98 -23.20 -26.57
CA ILE A 728 -25.71 -24.56 -26.08
C ILE A 728 -26.21 -25.51 -27.18
N SER A 729 -25.32 -26.30 -27.76
CA SER A 729 -25.64 -27.20 -28.89
C SER A 729 -26.35 -26.48 -30.05
N GLY A 730 -25.86 -25.29 -30.41
CA GLY A 730 -26.43 -24.44 -31.48
C GLY A 730 -27.79 -23.79 -31.13
N SER A 731 -28.31 -23.95 -29.91
CA SER A 731 -29.56 -23.33 -29.46
C SER A 731 -29.30 -22.22 -28.45
N ALA A 732 -29.96 -21.07 -28.63
CA ALA A 732 -29.87 -19.94 -27.71
C ALA A 732 -30.26 -20.34 -26.27
N THR A 733 -29.46 -19.94 -25.28
CA THR A 733 -29.78 -20.11 -23.85
C THR A 733 -30.10 -18.77 -23.20
N ASN A 734 -30.78 -18.81 -22.06
CA ASN A 734 -30.97 -17.70 -21.14
C ASN A 734 -30.21 -17.91 -19.81
N ALA A 735 -29.31 -18.88 -19.77
CA ALA A 735 -28.44 -19.12 -18.61
C ALA A 735 -27.72 -17.84 -18.19
N THR A 736 -27.56 -17.66 -16.88
CA THR A 736 -26.75 -16.59 -16.28
C THR A 736 -25.98 -17.18 -15.12
N ALA A 737 -24.68 -16.93 -15.05
CA ALA A 737 -23.81 -17.49 -14.04
C ALA A 737 -22.65 -16.55 -13.68
N ARG A 738 -22.25 -16.57 -12.42
CA ARG A 738 -21.11 -15.82 -11.88
C ARG A 738 -19.97 -16.76 -11.55
N TYR A 739 -18.76 -16.43 -11.98
CA TYR A 739 -17.53 -17.09 -11.56
C TYR A 739 -16.94 -16.42 -10.32
N ASP A 740 -16.68 -17.21 -9.28
CA ASP A 740 -15.91 -16.81 -8.10
C ASP A 740 -14.44 -17.25 -8.28
N PRO A 741 -13.48 -16.33 -8.43
CA PRO A 741 -12.07 -16.66 -8.65
C PRO A 741 -11.30 -17.08 -7.38
N VAL A 742 -11.92 -17.00 -6.20
CA VAL A 742 -11.32 -17.40 -4.90
C VAL A 742 -11.81 -18.79 -4.52
N ALA A 743 -13.12 -19.03 -4.60
CA ALA A 743 -13.71 -20.35 -4.40
C ALA A 743 -13.52 -21.27 -5.63
N ASN A 744 -13.15 -20.72 -6.78
CA ASN A 744 -12.95 -21.44 -8.05
C ASN A 744 -14.21 -22.25 -8.45
N ILE A 745 -15.34 -21.55 -8.57
CA ILE A 745 -16.65 -22.16 -8.91
C ILE A 745 -17.49 -21.22 -9.79
N TRP A 746 -18.43 -21.80 -10.53
CA TRP A 746 -19.54 -21.07 -11.15
C TRP A 746 -20.82 -21.22 -10.31
N VAL A 747 -21.41 -20.09 -9.95
CA VAL A 747 -22.71 -19.98 -9.27
C VAL A 747 -23.77 -19.61 -10.30
N THR A 748 -24.88 -20.35 -10.36
CA THR A 748 -26.02 -19.98 -11.20
C THR A 748 -26.75 -18.79 -10.58
N GLU A 749 -27.00 -17.76 -11.39
CA GLU A 749 -27.72 -16.54 -11.00
C GLU A 749 -29.10 -16.49 -11.66
N ALA A 750 -29.89 -15.44 -11.41
CA ALA A 750 -31.22 -15.29 -12.00
C ALA A 750 -31.14 -15.33 -13.54
N PRO A 751 -31.96 -16.14 -14.23
CA PRO A 751 -31.86 -16.32 -15.66
C PRO A 751 -32.30 -15.08 -16.43
N LEU A 752 -31.67 -14.87 -17.58
CA LEU A 752 -31.92 -13.79 -18.51
C LEU A 752 -33.40 -13.84 -19.00
N PRO A 753 -34.09 -12.69 -19.20
CA PRO A 753 -35.53 -12.70 -19.52
C PRO A 753 -35.91 -13.34 -20.86
N THR A 754 -34.94 -13.47 -21.78
CA THR A 754 -35.10 -14.06 -23.11
C THR A 754 -33.80 -14.78 -23.47
N ALA A 755 -33.89 -15.91 -24.17
CA ALA A 755 -32.70 -16.61 -24.67
C ALA A 755 -32.15 -15.94 -25.94
N TYR A 756 -30.84 -15.67 -25.96
CA TYR A 756 -30.11 -15.15 -27.12
C TYR A 756 -28.59 -15.33 -26.97
N TYR A 757 -27.88 -15.23 -28.09
CA TYR A 757 -26.42 -15.33 -28.18
C TYR A 757 -25.85 -14.17 -29.04
N ASP A 758 -24.54 -14.14 -29.26
CA ASP A 758 -23.83 -13.11 -30.06
C ASP A 758 -24.04 -11.65 -29.57
N ALA A 759 -24.47 -11.50 -28.32
CA ALA A 759 -24.55 -10.23 -27.60
C ALA A 759 -23.20 -9.89 -26.95
N ARG A 760 -23.03 -8.64 -26.50
CA ARG A 760 -21.95 -8.27 -25.57
C ARG A 760 -22.52 -7.76 -24.25
N ALA A 761 -21.72 -7.89 -23.20
CA ALA A 761 -22.02 -7.43 -21.86
C ALA A 761 -21.00 -6.37 -21.42
N ILE A 762 -21.43 -5.40 -20.62
CA ILE A 762 -20.53 -4.42 -19.98
C ILE A 762 -21.00 -4.06 -18.57
N TYR A 763 -20.06 -3.76 -17.68
CA TYR A 763 -20.32 -3.39 -16.29
C TYR A 763 -20.39 -1.87 -16.11
N ASP A 764 -21.36 -1.42 -15.34
CA ASP A 764 -21.54 -0.05 -14.87
C ASP A 764 -21.08 0.08 -13.41
N PRO A 765 -19.86 0.61 -13.16
CA PRO A 765 -19.32 0.77 -11.81
C PRO A 765 -20.03 1.84 -10.96
N ILE A 766 -20.90 2.68 -11.54
CA ILE A 766 -21.63 3.71 -10.79
C ILE A 766 -22.89 3.10 -10.16
N ASN A 767 -23.61 2.27 -10.91
CA ASN A 767 -24.87 1.67 -10.47
C ASN A 767 -24.75 0.21 -10.01
N ASN A 768 -23.56 -0.41 -10.11
CA ASN A 768 -23.30 -1.83 -9.82
C ASN A 768 -24.22 -2.78 -10.62
N LYS A 769 -24.31 -2.55 -11.94
CA LYS A 769 -25.17 -3.31 -12.86
C LYS A 769 -24.39 -3.80 -14.08
N ILE A 770 -24.90 -4.84 -14.74
CA ILE A 770 -24.37 -5.34 -16.00
C ILE A 770 -25.42 -5.18 -17.09
N TYR A 771 -25.02 -4.58 -18.20
CA TYR A 771 -25.85 -4.34 -19.36
C TYR A 771 -25.47 -5.33 -20.45
N VAL A 772 -26.43 -6.13 -20.91
CA VAL A 772 -26.29 -7.04 -22.04
C VAL A 772 -27.10 -6.48 -23.20
N MET A 773 -26.42 -6.14 -24.30
CA MET A 773 -26.98 -5.36 -25.39
C MET A 773 -26.90 -6.10 -26.73
N GLY A 774 -27.99 -6.08 -27.47
CA GLY A 774 -28.11 -6.77 -28.75
C GLY A 774 -28.04 -8.29 -28.64
N GLY A 775 -27.66 -8.92 -29.75
CA GLY A 775 -27.57 -10.37 -29.92
C GLY A 775 -28.56 -10.90 -30.95
N TYR A 776 -28.65 -12.23 -31.02
CA TYR A 776 -29.45 -12.97 -31.98
C TYR A 776 -30.20 -14.16 -31.34
N ASN A 777 -31.41 -14.44 -31.83
CA ASN A 777 -32.23 -15.57 -31.42
C ASN A 777 -33.10 -16.16 -32.56
N GLY A 778 -32.64 -16.04 -33.80
CA GLY A 778 -33.46 -16.18 -35.02
C GLY A 778 -33.88 -14.84 -35.61
N SER A 779 -33.65 -13.75 -34.88
CA SER A 779 -33.69 -12.36 -35.36
C SER A 779 -32.61 -11.54 -34.65
N ALA A 780 -32.08 -10.50 -35.30
CA ALA A 780 -31.16 -9.55 -34.66
C ALA A 780 -31.93 -8.62 -33.72
N LEU A 781 -31.39 -8.39 -32.51
CA LEU A 781 -32.15 -7.80 -31.41
C LEU A 781 -31.80 -6.33 -31.14
N THR A 782 -32.79 -5.60 -30.61
CA THR A 782 -32.70 -4.23 -30.08
C THR A 782 -32.72 -4.19 -28.54
N ASN A 783 -32.50 -5.32 -27.89
CA ASN A 783 -32.62 -5.50 -26.45
C ASN A 783 -31.50 -4.81 -25.65
N ASN A 784 -31.86 -4.31 -24.48
CA ASN A 784 -30.97 -3.73 -23.48
C ASN A 784 -31.36 -4.32 -22.12
N ASN A 785 -30.79 -5.48 -21.79
CA ASN A 785 -31.12 -6.22 -20.58
C ASN A 785 -30.16 -5.82 -19.45
N ILE A 786 -30.70 -5.43 -18.30
CA ILE A 786 -29.94 -4.87 -17.18
C ILE A 786 -30.03 -5.82 -15.99
N TYR A 787 -28.91 -6.46 -15.65
CA TYR A 787 -28.75 -7.29 -14.46
C TYR A 787 -28.31 -6.44 -13.27
N ASP A 788 -29.08 -6.49 -12.19
CA ASP A 788 -28.78 -5.83 -10.92
C ASP A 788 -28.07 -6.81 -9.99
N ILE A 789 -26.76 -6.58 -9.78
CA ILE A 789 -25.89 -7.51 -9.04
C ILE A 789 -26.31 -7.64 -7.56
N ALA A 790 -26.80 -6.55 -6.96
CA ALA A 790 -27.11 -6.51 -5.54
C ALA A 790 -28.42 -7.24 -5.18
N SER A 791 -29.40 -7.23 -6.08
CA SER A 791 -30.70 -7.90 -5.90
C SER A 791 -30.80 -9.26 -6.59
N ASN A 792 -29.88 -9.60 -7.51
CA ASN A 792 -29.96 -10.77 -8.38
C ASN A 792 -31.26 -10.77 -9.22
N THR A 793 -31.51 -9.65 -9.91
CA THR A 793 -32.71 -9.47 -10.75
C THR A 793 -32.38 -8.88 -12.11
N TRP A 794 -33.24 -9.16 -13.09
CA TRP A 794 -33.18 -8.56 -14.43
C TRP A 794 -34.26 -7.50 -14.63
N SER A 795 -33.89 -6.47 -15.36
CA SER A 795 -34.79 -5.41 -15.85
C SER A 795 -34.45 -5.07 -17.31
N SER A 796 -35.22 -4.18 -17.93
CA SER A 796 -35.01 -3.76 -19.32
C SER A 796 -34.80 -2.25 -19.39
N GLY A 797 -33.71 -1.82 -20.02
CA GLY A 797 -33.50 -0.44 -20.42
C GLY A 797 -34.21 -0.12 -21.75
N ALA A 798 -34.05 1.12 -22.21
CA ALA A 798 -34.55 1.55 -23.51
C ALA A 798 -33.87 0.74 -24.63
N PRO A 799 -34.64 0.31 -25.65
CA PRO A 799 -34.11 -0.50 -26.74
C PRO A 799 -33.13 0.29 -27.60
N LEU A 800 -32.20 -0.44 -28.22
CA LEU A 800 -31.18 0.12 -29.11
C LEU A 800 -31.84 0.83 -30.31
N PRO A 801 -31.25 1.93 -30.82
CA PRO A 801 -31.76 2.67 -31.99
C PRO A 801 -32.04 1.83 -33.24
N ALA A 802 -31.25 0.78 -33.46
CA ALA A 802 -31.52 -0.31 -34.40
C ALA A 802 -30.88 -1.61 -33.91
N ALA A 803 -31.21 -2.75 -34.54
CA ALA A 803 -30.72 -4.05 -34.09
C ALA A 803 -29.21 -4.22 -34.26
N ARG A 804 -28.58 -4.96 -33.35
CA ARG A 804 -27.13 -5.21 -33.35
C ARG A 804 -26.76 -6.63 -32.94
N VAL A 805 -25.92 -7.29 -33.74
CA VAL A 805 -25.27 -8.58 -33.45
C VAL A 805 -23.76 -8.37 -33.41
N PHE A 806 -23.05 -9.00 -32.47
CA PHE A 806 -21.62 -8.79 -32.20
C PHE A 806 -21.16 -7.31 -32.17
N PRO A 807 -21.83 -6.40 -31.44
CA PRO A 807 -21.37 -5.03 -31.28
C PRO A 807 -20.09 -4.95 -30.43
N SER A 808 -19.46 -3.77 -30.40
CA SER A 808 -18.41 -3.42 -29.44
C SER A 808 -18.96 -2.46 -28.38
N LEU A 809 -18.64 -2.69 -27.10
CA LEU A 809 -19.13 -1.89 -25.97
C LEU A 809 -17.97 -1.24 -25.20
N GLY A 810 -18.15 0.02 -24.79
CA GLY A 810 -17.26 0.74 -23.86
C GLY A 810 -18.06 1.55 -22.83
N PHE A 811 -17.52 1.74 -21.63
CA PHE A 811 -18.14 2.55 -20.56
C PHE A 811 -17.26 3.75 -20.25
N TYR A 812 -17.77 4.97 -20.48
CA TYR A 812 -17.03 6.20 -20.19
C TYR A 812 -17.95 7.27 -19.63
N ASN A 813 -17.51 7.92 -18.56
CA ASN A 813 -18.25 8.94 -17.80
C ASN A 813 -19.74 8.64 -17.55
N GLY A 814 -20.06 7.48 -16.99
CA GLY A 814 -21.45 7.14 -16.66
C GLY A 814 -22.37 7.00 -17.88
N LYS A 815 -21.79 6.68 -19.05
CA LYS A 815 -22.47 6.40 -20.32
C LYS A 815 -21.90 5.14 -20.93
N ILE A 816 -22.73 4.38 -21.64
CA ILE A 816 -22.31 3.20 -22.40
C ILE A 816 -22.28 3.57 -23.87
N TYR A 817 -21.16 3.33 -24.53
CA TYR A 817 -20.99 3.49 -25.97
C TYR A 817 -21.13 2.13 -26.64
N LEU A 818 -21.94 2.07 -27.71
CA LEU A 818 -22.07 0.92 -28.59
C LEU A 818 -21.54 1.32 -29.96
N ALA A 819 -20.54 0.60 -30.46
CA ALA A 819 -19.93 0.81 -31.76
C ALA A 819 -20.04 -0.43 -32.65
N ALA A 820 -20.10 -0.20 -33.97
CA ALA A 820 -19.98 -1.23 -35.01
C ALA A 820 -20.99 -2.40 -34.84
N GLY A 821 -20.58 -3.63 -35.20
CA GLY A 821 -21.44 -4.83 -35.21
C GLY A 821 -22.17 -5.03 -36.53
N PHE A 822 -23.07 -6.01 -36.57
CA PHE A 822 -23.92 -6.30 -37.72
C PHE A 822 -25.36 -5.82 -37.48
N ASP A 823 -26.08 -5.42 -38.54
CA ASP A 823 -27.52 -5.16 -38.50
C ASP A 823 -28.39 -6.41 -38.74
N SER A 824 -29.72 -6.22 -38.87
CA SER A 824 -30.69 -7.29 -39.20
C SER A 824 -30.48 -7.95 -40.57
N SER A 825 -29.66 -7.36 -41.45
CA SER A 825 -29.28 -7.93 -42.75
C SER A 825 -27.89 -8.59 -42.68
N PHE A 826 -27.35 -8.77 -41.47
CA PHE A 826 -25.98 -9.18 -41.19
C PHE A 826 -24.91 -8.31 -41.88
N THR A 827 -25.23 -7.07 -42.23
CA THR A 827 -24.30 -6.13 -42.88
C THR A 827 -23.49 -5.38 -41.84
N GLU A 828 -22.18 -5.29 -42.04
CA GLU A 828 -21.25 -4.58 -41.15
C GLU A 828 -21.65 -3.12 -40.97
N GLN A 829 -21.48 -2.59 -39.75
CA GLN A 829 -21.91 -1.25 -39.38
C GLN A 829 -20.72 -0.41 -38.92
N THR A 830 -20.81 0.90 -39.12
CA THR A 830 -19.84 1.89 -38.62
C THR A 830 -20.43 2.84 -37.58
N ALA A 831 -21.73 2.76 -37.31
CA ALA A 831 -22.41 3.69 -36.40
C ALA A 831 -21.95 3.51 -34.95
N VAL A 832 -21.83 4.64 -34.24
CA VAL A 832 -21.62 4.72 -32.79
C VAL A 832 -22.84 5.37 -32.14
N TRP A 833 -23.33 4.77 -31.06
CA TRP A 833 -24.43 5.29 -30.25
C TRP A 833 -24.02 5.38 -28.77
N GLN A 834 -24.60 6.32 -28.03
CA GLN A 834 -24.41 6.45 -26.59
C GLN A 834 -25.73 6.18 -25.86
N TYR A 835 -25.68 5.36 -24.81
CA TYR A 835 -26.76 5.11 -23.88
C TYR A 835 -26.51 5.81 -22.54
N ASP A 836 -27.58 6.34 -21.93
CA ASP A 836 -27.58 6.92 -20.60
C ASP A 836 -28.28 5.99 -19.58
N PRO A 837 -27.53 5.29 -18.71
CA PRO A 837 -28.05 4.54 -17.57
C PRO A 837 -29.02 5.30 -16.67
N VAL A 838 -28.84 6.62 -16.49
CA VAL A 838 -29.60 7.42 -15.52
C VAL A 838 -30.87 7.99 -16.16
N ALA A 839 -30.77 8.48 -17.39
CA ALA A 839 -31.94 8.98 -18.13
C ALA A 839 -32.75 7.86 -18.81
N ASN A 840 -32.19 6.65 -18.95
CA ASN A 840 -32.74 5.52 -19.68
C ASN A 840 -33.05 5.87 -21.15
N THR A 841 -32.09 6.47 -21.85
CA THR A 841 -32.24 6.98 -23.23
C THR A 841 -31.01 6.73 -24.09
N TRP A 842 -31.19 6.74 -25.40
CA TRP A 842 -30.13 6.64 -26.40
C TRP A 842 -29.96 7.94 -27.20
N VAL A 843 -28.71 8.27 -27.51
CA VAL A 843 -28.30 9.27 -28.52
C VAL A 843 -27.64 8.51 -29.67
N SER A 844 -28.23 8.63 -30.87
CA SER A 844 -27.84 7.86 -32.06
C SER A 844 -27.18 8.69 -33.16
N THR A 845 -26.99 9.98 -32.94
CA THR A 845 -26.50 10.96 -33.93
C THR A 845 -25.42 11.86 -33.33
N GLY A 846 -24.54 12.38 -34.17
CA GLY A 846 -23.45 13.28 -33.76
C GLY A 846 -22.15 12.58 -33.35
N PHE A 847 -22.12 11.25 -33.29
CA PHE A 847 -20.89 10.49 -33.09
C PHE A 847 -20.17 10.20 -34.42
N ALA A 848 -18.85 10.17 -34.39
CA ALA A 848 -18.03 9.81 -35.54
C ALA A 848 -18.16 8.31 -35.85
N SER A 849 -18.32 7.97 -37.12
CA SER A 849 -18.42 6.59 -37.58
C SER A 849 -17.06 5.89 -37.61
N ASP A 850 -17.05 4.59 -37.32
CA ASP A 850 -15.89 3.69 -37.46
C ASP A 850 -15.30 3.77 -38.88
N PRO A 851 -13.99 4.00 -39.06
CA PRO A 851 -13.32 3.93 -40.36
C PRO A 851 -13.44 2.57 -41.04
N ALA A 852 -13.59 1.48 -40.26
CA ALA A 852 -13.75 0.12 -40.76
C ALA A 852 -15.15 -0.42 -40.42
N ALA A 853 -15.95 -0.73 -41.45
CA ALA A 853 -17.21 -1.43 -41.22
C ALA A 853 -16.92 -2.88 -40.78
N GLN A 854 -17.27 -3.23 -39.54
CA GLN A 854 -16.94 -4.54 -38.97
C GLN A 854 -17.93 -5.05 -37.91
N GLY A 855 -17.92 -6.36 -37.67
CA GLY A 855 -18.60 -7.00 -36.53
C GLY A 855 -17.77 -8.11 -35.90
N GLY A 856 -17.96 -8.40 -34.61
CA GLY A 856 -17.20 -9.44 -33.90
C GLY A 856 -15.73 -9.12 -33.70
N ALA A 857 -15.41 -7.83 -33.50
CA ALA A 857 -14.07 -7.37 -33.14
C ALA A 857 -13.73 -7.73 -31.69
N ALA A 858 -12.45 -8.07 -31.45
CA ALA A 858 -11.90 -8.23 -30.12
C ALA A 858 -11.82 -6.85 -29.45
N THR A 859 -12.78 -6.56 -28.58
CA THR A 859 -13.00 -5.21 -28.03
C THR A 859 -12.22 -5.03 -26.72
N ALA A 860 -11.36 -4.02 -26.64
CA ALA A 860 -10.58 -3.70 -25.44
C ALA A 860 -10.71 -2.23 -25.06
N GLN A 861 -10.95 -1.90 -23.79
CA GLN A 861 -11.02 -0.52 -23.32
C GLN A 861 -9.81 -0.16 -22.45
N LEU A 862 -9.19 1.00 -22.71
CA LEU A 862 -8.13 1.59 -21.88
C LEU A 862 -8.46 3.06 -21.62
N GLY A 863 -9.01 3.35 -20.44
CA GLY A 863 -9.48 4.69 -20.07
C GLY A 863 -10.62 5.16 -20.99
N GLN A 864 -10.44 6.32 -21.64
CA GLN A 864 -11.38 6.87 -22.63
C GLN A 864 -11.34 6.19 -24.00
N TYR A 865 -10.34 5.34 -24.26
CA TYR A 865 -10.13 4.72 -25.57
C TYR A 865 -10.76 3.33 -25.65
N LEU A 866 -11.52 3.10 -26.72
CA LEU A 866 -12.09 1.81 -27.09
C LEU A 866 -11.39 1.30 -28.35
N TYR A 867 -10.70 0.16 -28.25
CA TYR A 867 -9.99 -0.49 -29.34
C TYR A 867 -10.84 -1.62 -29.91
N LEU A 868 -11.03 -1.61 -31.23
CA LEU A 868 -11.73 -2.62 -32.00
C LEU A 868 -10.71 -3.34 -32.88
N MET A 869 -10.31 -4.54 -32.44
CA MET A 869 -9.17 -5.28 -33.00
C MET A 869 -9.65 -6.53 -33.75
N GLY A 870 -9.27 -6.65 -35.02
CA GLY A 870 -9.85 -7.65 -35.92
C GLY A 870 -11.36 -7.48 -36.06
N GLY A 871 -12.05 -8.59 -36.30
CA GLY A 871 -13.48 -8.62 -36.65
C GLY A 871 -13.68 -9.12 -38.08
N TYR A 872 -14.94 -9.16 -38.51
CA TYR A 872 -15.33 -9.51 -39.86
C TYR A 872 -15.66 -8.23 -40.63
N GLY A 873 -14.97 -8.01 -41.75
CA GLY A 873 -15.27 -6.98 -42.75
C GLY A 873 -15.07 -7.57 -44.15
N GLY A 874 -16.05 -8.32 -44.64
CA GLY A 874 -15.92 -9.21 -45.81
C GLY A 874 -15.12 -10.51 -45.57
N SER A 875 -14.14 -10.49 -44.68
CA SER A 875 -13.44 -11.66 -44.12
C SER A 875 -12.99 -11.37 -42.69
N ALA A 876 -12.34 -12.32 -41.99
CA ALA A 876 -11.53 -11.95 -40.82
C ALA A 876 -10.52 -10.86 -41.23
N SER A 877 -10.40 -9.82 -40.40
CA SER A 877 -9.61 -8.64 -40.67
C SER A 877 -8.39 -8.53 -39.74
N SER A 878 -7.47 -7.63 -40.10
CA SER A 878 -6.39 -7.16 -39.23
C SER A 878 -6.61 -5.71 -38.75
N PHE A 879 -7.84 -5.20 -38.81
CA PHE A 879 -8.19 -3.82 -38.40
C PHE A 879 -7.86 -3.55 -36.93
N ASN A 880 -7.51 -2.31 -36.58
CA ASN A 880 -7.20 -1.92 -35.20
C ASN A 880 -7.63 -0.47 -35.00
N GLU A 881 -8.94 -0.26 -34.93
CA GLU A 881 -9.53 1.06 -34.89
C GLU A 881 -9.73 1.49 -33.44
N ARG A 882 -9.22 2.67 -33.08
CA ARG A 882 -9.34 3.23 -31.73
C ARG A 882 -10.28 4.43 -31.72
N TYR A 883 -11.44 4.25 -31.10
CA TYR A 883 -12.35 5.35 -30.78
C TYR A 883 -11.95 6.04 -29.48
N ASP A 884 -11.91 7.36 -29.48
CA ASP A 884 -11.85 8.18 -28.27
C ASP A 884 -13.27 8.60 -27.86
N MET A 885 -13.77 8.03 -26.77
CA MET A 885 -15.12 8.30 -26.25
C MET A 885 -15.28 9.69 -25.64
N ALA A 886 -14.19 10.40 -25.37
CA ALA A 886 -14.21 11.79 -24.87
C ALA A 886 -14.09 12.80 -26.02
N ALA A 887 -13.19 12.55 -26.96
CA ALA A 887 -12.96 13.44 -28.11
C ALA A 887 -13.91 13.18 -29.30
N ASN A 888 -14.68 12.08 -29.30
CA ASN A 888 -15.58 11.68 -30.39
C ASN A 888 -14.84 11.59 -31.75
N THR A 889 -13.69 10.92 -31.75
CA THR A 889 -12.84 10.75 -32.93
C THR A 889 -12.27 9.33 -33.01
N TRP A 890 -11.92 8.90 -34.22
CA TRP A 890 -11.29 7.61 -34.48
C TRP A 890 -9.85 7.79 -34.94
N ALA A 891 -9.00 6.81 -34.61
CA ALA A 891 -7.65 6.69 -35.14
C ALA A 891 -7.37 5.23 -35.50
N THR A 892 -6.93 5.00 -36.74
CA THR A 892 -6.41 3.70 -37.20
C THR A 892 -5.03 3.49 -36.60
N MET A 893 -4.87 2.39 -35.87
CA MET A 893 -3.63 1.99 -35.23
C MET A 893 -2.90 0.93 -36.06
N ALA A 894 -1.76 0.40 -35.58
CA ALA A 894 -1.04 -0.65 -36.30
C ALA A 894 -1.91 -1.91 -36.44
N PRO A 895 -2.01 -2.52 -37.65
CA PRO A 895 -2.87 -3.67 -37.89
C PRO A 895 -2.34 -4.94 -37.20
N LEU A 896 -3.24 -5.89 -36.91
CA LEU A 896 -2.88 -7.15 -36.26
C LEU A 896 -1.86 -7.94 -37.12
N PRO A 897 -0.87 -8.62 -36.52
CA PRO A 897 0.10 -9.47 -37.24
C PRO A 897 -0.53 -10.62 -38.03
N ALA A 898 -1.75 -11.02 -37.67
CA ALA A 898 -2.55 -12.00 -38.39
C ALA A 898 -4.03 -11.66 -38.23
N ALA A 899 -4.84 -11.93 -39.25
CA ALA A 899 -6.28 -11.63 -39.21
C ALA A 899 -7.02 -12.44 -38.12
N ARG A 900 -8.04 -11.85 -37.50
CA ARG A 900 -8.83 -12.47 -36.42
C ARG A 900 -10.30 -12.10 -36.54
N TYR A 901 -11.19 -13.06 -36.30
CA TYR A 901 -12.62 -12.85 -36.07
C TYR A 901 -13.05 -13.50 -34.75
N ASP A 902 -13.89 -12.79 -33.99
CA ASP A 902 -14.46 -13.18 -32.69
C ASP A 902 -13.51 -13.93 -31.73
N GLY A 903 -12.39 -13.25 -31.45
CA GLY A 903 -11.57 -13.50 -30.26
C GLY A 903 -11.91 -12.51 -29.15
N VAL A 904 -11.47 -12.78 -27.93
CA VAL A 904 -11.69 -11.88 -26.79
C VAL A 904 -10.70 -10.73 -26.83
N GLY A 905 -11.24 -9.51 -26.67
CA GLY A 905 -10.44 -8.32 -26.39
C GLY A 905 -10.34 -8.08 -24.88
N ALA A 906 -9.19 -7.58 -24.43
CA ALA A 906 -8.99 -7.21 -23.03
C ALA A 906 -8.07 -6.00 -22.90
N GLY A 907 -8.46 -5.00 -22.11
CA GLY A 907 -7.61 -3.86 -21.75
C GLY A 907 -7.02 -4.06 -20.35
N LEU A 908 -5.74 -4.44 -20.28
CA LEU A 908 -5.09 -4.82 -19.02
C LEU A 908 -3.63 -4.32 -19.00
N GLY A 909 -3.14 -3.84 -17.85
CA GLY A 909 -1.71 -3.50 -17.69
C GLY A 909 -1.21 -2.37 -18.61
N GLY A 910 -2.11 -1.50 -19.06
CA GLY A 910 -1.82 -0.44 -20.05
C GLY A 910 -1.72 -0.92 -21.51
N LYS A 911 -1.95 -2.21 -21.77
CA LYS A 911 -1.88 -2.85 -23.10
C LYS A 911 -3.25 -3.40 -23.50
N ALA A 912 -3.45 -3.59 -24.81
CA ALA A 912 -4.65 -4.26 -25.32
C ALA A 912 -4.27 -5.67 -25.80
N TYR A 913 -5.11 -6.65 -25.52
CA TYR A 913 -4.88 -8.06 -25.86
C TYR A 913 -5.97 -8.56 -26.81
N VAL A 914 -5.58 -9.44 -27.73
CA VAL A 914 -6.49 -10.25 -28.56
C VAL A 914 -6.19 -11.71 -28.28
N VAL A 915 -7.15 -12.44 -27.73
CA VAL A 915 -6.98 -13.82 -27.28
C VAL A 915 -7.84 -14.77 -28.11
N GLY A 916 -7.19 -15.74 -28.74
CA GLY A 916 -7.84 -16.73 -29.60
C GLY A 916 -8.43 -16.11 -30.86
N GLY A 917 -9.72 -16.36 -31.10
CA GLY A 917 -10.43 -16.02 -32.33
C GLY A 917 -10.18 -17.05 -33.44
N GLY A 918 -10.77 -16.80 -34.60
CA GLY A 918 -10.72 -17.69 -35.76
C GLY A 918 -10.54 -16.98 -37.09
N ASN A 919 -10.49 -17.78 -38.16
CA ASN A 919 -10.57 -17.33 -39.55
C ASN A 919 -11.70 -18.09 -40.28
N PRO A 920 -12.71 -17.40 -40.83
CA PRO A 920 -13.78 -18.03 -41.60
C PRO A 920 -13.42 -18.27 -43.09
N ALA A 921 -12.18 -17.99 -43.51
CA ALA A 921 -11.75 -18.20 -44.91
C ALA A 921 -11.40 -19.67 -45.23
N ASN A 922 -11.22 -20.52 -44.23
CA ASN A 922 -10.72 -21.90 -44.40
C ASN A 922 -11.80 -22.87 -44.90
N ASN A 923 -13.04 -22.66 -44.50
CA ASN A 923 -14.25 -23.32 -45.02
C ASN A 923 -15.34 -22.24 -45.12
N ALA A 924 -16.18 -22.31 -46.16
CA ALA A 924 -17.04 -21.19 -46.55
C ALA A 924 -18.00 -20.69 -45.45
N ASP A 925 -17.61 -19.58 -44.83
CA ASP A 925 -18.48 -18.44 -44.49
C ASP A 925 -19.68 -18.71 -43.55
N ARG A 926 -19.55 -18.30 -42.28
CA ARG A 926 -20.68 -18.30 -41.32
C ARG A 926 -21.84 -17.39 -41.78
N ARG A 927 -21.70 -16.42 -42.70
CA ARG A 927 -22.87 -15.71 -43.28
C ARG A 927 -23.75 -16.68 -44.08
N SER A 928 -23.14 -17.48 -44.94
CA SER A 928 -23.80 -18.55 -45.70
C SER A 928 -24.38 -19.63 -44.78
N ALA A 929 -23.71 -19.99 -43.68
CA ALA A 929 -24.25 -20.94 -42.70
C ALA A 929 -25.47 -20.38 -41.93
N ILE A 930 -25.41 -19.11 -41.49
CA ILE A 930 -26.51 -18.41 -40.78
C ILE A 930 -27.73 -18.20 -41.70
N LEU A 931 -27.51 -18.02 -43.01
CA LEU A 931 -28.59 -17.80 -43.99
C LEU A 931 -29.13 -19.08 -44.68
N ASN A 932 -28.34 -20.16 -44.79
CA ASN A 932 -28.72 -21.37 -45.53
C ASN A 932 -28.54 -22.71 -44.79
N GLY A 933 -28.20 -22.72 -43.50
CA GLY A 933 -28.48 -23.87 -42.62
C GLY A 933 -27.68 -25.15 -42.86
N SER A 934 -26.35 -25.06 -43.09
CA SER A 934 -25.45 -26.23 -43.07
C SER A 934 -24.09 -25.87 -42.43
N PRO A 935 -23.48 -26.73 -41.60
CA PRO A 935 -22.38 -26.33 -40.73
C PRO A 935 -20.98 -26.50 -41.37
N ALA A 936 -20.28 -25.38 -41.53
CA ALA A 936 -18.82 -25.36 -41.70
C ALA A 936 -18.19 -24.85 -40.39
N SER A 937 -17.31 -25.65 -39.77
CA SER A 937 -16.60 -25.23 -38.56
C SER A 937 -15.47 -24.24 -38.89
N PRO A 938 -15.35 -23.12 -38.16
CA PRO A 938 -14.28 -22.15 -38.35
C PRO A 938 -12.96 -22.60 -37.69
N ASP A 939 -11.84 -22.04 -38.13
CA ASP A 939 -10.57 -22.14 -37.39
C ASP A 939 -10.75 -21.64 -35.95
N ALA A 940 -10.07 -22.28 -35.00
CA ALA A 940 -9.90 -21.76 -33.65
C ALA A 940 -8.40 -21.62 -33.35
N TYR A 941 -7.98 -20.46 -32.85
CA TYR A 941 -6.59 -20.19 -32.47
C TYR A 941 -6.42 -20.21 -30.96
N ASN A 942 -5.22 -20.59 -30.50
CA ASN A 942 -4.82 -20.47 -29.10
C ASN A 942 -3.91 -19.24 -28.85
N THR A 943 -3.62 -18.45 -29.89
CA THR A 943 -2.66 -17.34 -29.82
C THR A 943 -3.14 -16.19 -28.93
N THR A 944 -2.25 -15.63 -28.13
CA THR A 944 -2.42 -14.28 -27.55
C THR A 944 -1.59 -13.28 -28.34
N LEU A 945 -2.22 -12.23 -28.86
CA LEU A 945 -1.57 -11.07 -29.43
C LEU A 945 -1.63 -9.91 -28.42
N VAL A 946 -0.55 -9.13 -28.34
CA VAL A 946 -0.39 -8.02 -27.39
C VAL A 946 -0.12 -6.74 -28.17
N TYR A 947 -0.97 -5.74 -28.03
CA TYR A 947 -0.82 -4.42 -28.62
C TYR A 947 -0.35 -3.41 -27.56
N ASP A 948 0.69 -2.63 -27.90
CA ASP A 948 1.17 -1.52 -27.10
C ASP A 948 0.68 -0.18 -27.68
N PRO A 949 -0.23 0.54 -27.01
CA PRO A 949 -0.75 1.81 -27.52
C PRO A 949 0.24 2.98 -27.50
N GLY A 950 1.30 2.92 -26.69
CA GLY A 950 2.30 3.98 -26.58
C GLY A 950 3.36 3.87 -27.68
N ALA A 951 3.76 2.65 -28.02
CA ALA A 951 4.65 2.37 -29.15
C ALA A 951 3.91 2.24 -30.50
N ASN A 952 2.59 1.99 -30.48
CA ASN A 952 1.78 1.62 -31.65
C ASN A 952 2.33 0.37 -32.37
N THR A 953 2.60 -0.69 -31.60
CA THR A 953 3.21 -1.94 -32.10
C THR A 953 2.56 -3.18 -31.49
N TRP A 954 2.79 -4.34 -32.13
CA TRP A 954 2.33 -5.64 -31.68
C TRP A 954 3.46 -6.56 -31.27
N GLY A 955 3.19 -7.43 -30.29
CA GLY A 955 3.99 -8.58 -29.90
C GLY A 955 3.11 -9.80 -29.60
N SER A 956 3.73 -10.90 -29.22
CA SER A 956 3.05 -12.13 -28.80
C SER A 956 2.97 -12.24 -27.28
N GLY A 957 1.90 -12.89 -26.80
CA GLY A 957 1.74 -13.31 -25.41
C GLY A 957 1.76 -14.85 -25.29
N PRO A 958 1.60 -15.38 -24.07
CA PRO A 958 1.46 -16.82 -23.85
C PRO A 958 0.18 -17.36 -24.50
N ASN A 959 0.25 -18.53 -25.10
CA ASN A 959 -0.89 -19.17 -25.75
C ASN A 959 -1.82 -19.85 -24.75
N LEU A 960 -3.11 -19.95 -25.09
CA LEU A 960 -4.07 -20.82 -24.42
C LEU A 960 -3.65 -22.29 -24.54
N ASN A 961 -4.07 -23.09 -23.57
CA ASN A 961 -3.98 -24.54 -23.60
C ASN A 961 -4.98 -25.13 -24.61
N THR A 962 -6.15 -24.49 -24.73
CA THR A 962 -7.19 -24.85 -25.72
C THR A 962 -7.33 -23.73 -26.76
N PRO A 963 -7.28 -24.01 -28.08
CA PRO A 963 -7.70 -23.02 -29.08
C PRO A 963 -9.18 -22.66 -28.91
N ARG A 964 -9.55 -21.39 -29.19
CA ARG A 964 -10.92 -20.88 -28.98
C ARG A 964 -11.32 -19.85 -30.03
N SER A 965 -12.47 -20.06 -30.65
CA SER A 965 -13.24 -19.05 -31.41
C SER A 965 -14.63 -18.93 -30.77
N PHE A 966 -15.31 -17.78 -30.90
CA PHE A 966 -16.57 -17.51 -30.19
C PHE A 966 -16.55 -17.70 -28.65
N PRO A 967 -15.46 -17.42 -27.90
CA PRO A 967 -15.47 -17.51 -26.45
C PRO A 967 -16.04 -16.24 -25.83
N GLY A 968 -16.67 -16.38 -24.65
CA GLY A 968 -16.85 -15.24 -23.77
C GLY A 968 -15.55 -14.89 -23.05
N GLY A 969 -15.34 -13.64 -22.69
CA GLY A 969 -14.20 -13.26 -21.86
C GLY A 969 -14.19 -11.78 -21.49
N ASN A 970 -13.47 -11.46 -20.42
CA ASN A 970 -13.33 -10.09 -19.91
C ASN A 970 -12.12 -9.98 -18.96
N VAL A 971 -11.84 -8.76 -18.50
CA VAL A 971 -10.82 -8.47 -17.48
C VAL A 971 -11.45 -8.55 -16.08
N MET A 972 -10.84 -9.33 -15.18
CA MET A 972 -11.28 -9.54 -13.81
C MET A 972 -10.08 -9.35 -12.89
N GLY A 973 -9.99 -8.18 -12.25
CA GLY A 973 -8.83 -7.77 -11.47
C GLY A 973 -7.58 -7.69 -12.37
N ASN A 974 -6.48 -8.30 -11.94
CA ASN A 974 -5.23 -8.37 -12.69
C ASN A 974 -5.20 -9.52 -13.72
N SER A 975 -6.35 -10.06 -14.13
CA SER A 975 -6.45 -11.26 -14.96
C SER A 975 -7.40 -11.10 -16.14
N ILE A 976 -7.14 -11.85 -17.22
CA ILE A 976 -8.07 -12.09 -18.32
C ILE A 976 -8.70 -13.47 -18.09
N LEU A 977 -10.01 -13.59 -18.25
CA LEU A 977 -10.76 -14.85 -18.19
C LEU A 977 -11.33 -15.20 -19.57
N MET A 978 -11.19 -16.46 -19.99
CA MET A 978 -11.74 -17.04 -21.22
C MET A 978 -12.75 -18.13 -20.86
N VAL A 979 -13.97 -18.05 -21.39
CA VAL A 979 -15.13 -18.85 -21.00
C VAL A 979 -15.73 -19.53 -22.23
N GLY A 980 -15.66 -20.86 -22.30
CA GLY A 980 -16.25 -21.64 -23.38
C GLY A 980 -15.69 -21.32 -24.77
N GLY A 981 -16.56 -21.34 -25.77
CA GLY A 981 -16.25 -21.15 -27.20
C GLY A 981 -16.06 -22.46 -27.97
N PHE A 982 -15.93 -22.35 -29.28
CA PHE A 982 -15.66 -23.45 -30.20
C PHE A 982 -14.14 -23.70 -30.31
N ASN A 983 -13.71 -24.95 -30.10
CA ASN A 983 -12.30 -25.33 -29.96
C ASN A 983 -11.62 -25.81 -31.27
N GLY A 984 -12.26 -25.62 -32.43
CA GLY A 984 -11.81 -26.18 -33.71
C GLY A 984 -12.40 -27.56 -34.03
N SER A 985 -13.03 -28.23 -33.06
CA SER A 985 -13.70 -29.53 -33.26
C SER A 985 -15.11 -29.59 -32.64
N ALA A 986 -15.29 -28.98 -31.48
CA ALA A 986 -16.56 -28.90 -30.75
C ALA A 986 -16.59 -27.66 -29.85
N ASP A 987 -17.78 -27.29 -29.38
CA ASP A 987 -17.93 -26.33 -28.28
C ASP A 987 -17.28 -26.89 -27.00
N THR A 988 -16.76 -26.02 -26.14
CA THR A 988 -16.19 -26.39 -24.84
C THR A 988 -16.92 -25.73 -23.67
N ASN A 989 -16.83 -26.34 -22.48
CA ASN A 989 -17.15 -25.69 -21.21
C ASN A 989 -15.90 -25.29 -20.42
N THR A 990 -14.70 -25.57 -20.93
CA THR A 990 -13.46 -25.24 -20.23
C THR A 990 -13.30 -23.74 -20.04
N VAL A 991 -12.69 -23.34 -18.93
CA VAL A 991 -12.43 -21.94 -18.59
C VAL A 991 -10.93 -21.79 -18.32
N GLU A 992 -10.32 -20.77 -18.91
CA GLU A 992 -8.89 -20.50 -18.77
C GLU A 992 -8.65 -19.08 -18.26
N LYS A 993 -7.60 -18.89 -17.46
CA LYS A 993 -7.22 -17.63 -16.84
C LYS A 993 -5.73 -17.36 -17.05
N ALA A 994 -5.39 -16.16 -17.50
CA ALA A 994 -4.02 -15.64 -17.44
C ALA A 994 -4.01 -14.36 -16.61
N SER A 995 -2.95 -14.15 -15.82
CA SER A 995 -2.84 -12.99 -14.95
C SER A 995 -1.60 -12.20 -15.29
N ILE A 996 -1.70 -10.87 -15.30
CA ILE A 996 -0.48 -10.06 -15.17
C ILE A 996 -0.01 -10.23 -13.73
N THR A 997 1.06 -11.00 -13.54
CA THR A 997 1.87 -10.87 -12.33
C THR A 997 2.30 -9.42 -12.26
N ALA A 998 1.93 -8.72 -11.19
CA ALA A 998 2.22 -7.31 -11.07
C ALA A 998 3.73 -7.07 -11.28
N CYS A 999 4.08 -6.08 -12.11
CA CYS A 999 5.37 -5.42 -11.95
C CYS A 999 5.47 -5.04 -10.46
N GLY A 1000 6.51 -5.51 -9.77
CA GLY A 1000 6.66 -5.30 -8.33
C GLY A 1000 6.41 -3.83 -8.01
N THR A 1001 5.34 -3.57 -7.27
CA THR A 1001 4.83 -2.22 -7.08
C THR A 1001 5.98 -1.36 -6.53
N PRO A 1002 6.23 -0.15 -7.06
CA PRO A 1002 7.05 0.83 -6.33
C PRO A 1002 6.51 0.89 -4.90
N THR A 1003 7.38 0.85 -3.88
CA THR A 1003 6.98 0.66 -2.48
C THR A 1003 6.20 1.87 -1.93
N VAL A 1004 4.95 1.97 -2.35
CA VAL A 1004 3.94 2.90 -1.84
C VAL A 1004 3.21 2.15 -0.73
N THR A 1005 3.68 2.40 0.49
CA THR A 1005 3.00 2.04 1.73
C THR A 1005 1.53 2.46 1.66
N ALA A 1006 0.61 1.50 1.65
CA ALA A 1006 -0.80 1.78 1.93
C ALA A 1006 -0.91 2.27 3.40
N THR A 1007 -1.78 3.20 3.78
CA THR A 1007 -3.26 3.11 3.77
C THR A 1007 -3.84 4.49 4.21
N PRO A 1008 -5.16 4.72 4.31
CA PRO A 1008 -6.34 3.97 3.81
C PRO A 1008 -7.40 4.84 3.07
N SER A 1009 -8.51 4.18 2.68
CA SER A 1009 -9.83 4.66 2.21
C SER A 1009 -10.10 4.27 0.75
N GLY A 1010 -11.14 3.53 0.37
CA GLY A 1010 -12.38 3.14 1.08
C GLY A 1010 -13.60 3.72 0.33
N ALA A 1011 -14.65 2.98 -0.07
CA ALA A 1011 -15.01 1.57 0.06
C ALA A 1011 -15.67 1.10 -1.30
N THR A 1012 -16.34 -0.04 -1.51
CA THR A 1012 -17.06 -0.98 -0.63
C THR A 1012 -17.13 -2.36 -1.30
N ALA A 1013 -16.90 -3.45 -0.55
CA ALA A 1013 -17.13 -4.81 -1.02
C ALA A 1013 -18.52 -5.33 -0.58
N THR A 1014 -19.19 -6.09 -1.44
CA THR A 1014 -20.44 -6.82 -1.09
C THR A 1014 -20.09 -8.28 -0.79
N PRO A 1015 -20.30 -8.80 0.44
CA PRO A 1015 -19.93 -10.17 0.78
C PRO A 1015 -20.86 -11.21 0.15
N THR A 1016 -20.30 -12.21 -0.54
CA THR A 1016 -21.02 -13.44 -0.89
C THR A 1016 -21.09 -14.35 0.34
N GLN A 1017 -22.25 -14.94 0.61
CA GLN A 1017 -22.45 -15.81 1.78
C GLN A 1017 -21.97 -17.24 1.50
N CYS A 1018 -21.16 -17.79 2.40
CA CYS A 1018 -20.82 -19.23 2.39
C CYS A 1018 -21.99 -20.01 3.01
N VAL A 1019 -22.84 -20.65 2.18
CA VAL A 1019 -24.02 -21.42 2.64
C VAL A 1019 -23.63 -22.78 3.26
N GLY A 1020 -22.73 -22.75 4.24
CA GLY A 1020 -22.50 -23.82 5.20
C GLY A 1020 -23.41 -23.67 6.43
N GLY A 1021 -23.65 -24.79 7.12
CA GLY A 1021 -24.24 -24.75 8.45
C GLY A 1021 -23.26 -24.14 9.47
N VAL A 1022 -23.79 -23.66 10.61
CA VAL A 1022 -22.94 -23.21 11.72
C VAL A 1022 -22.18 -24.43 12.25
N GLY A 1023 -20.85 -24.32 12.32
CA GLY A 1023 -20.00 -25.37 12.87
C GLY A 1023 -20.21 -25.57 14.37
N THR A 1024 -19.68 -26.67 14.91
CA THR A 1024 -19.60 -26.89 16.36
C THR A 1024 -18.78 -25.78 17.02
N TRP A 1025 -19.23 -25.28 18.18
CA TRP A 1025 -18.44 -24.38 19.02
C TRP A 1025 -17.06 -24.98 19.33
N GLN A 1026 -16.02 -24.13 19.32
CA GLN A 1026 -14.64 -24.50 19.60
C GLN A 1026 -14.06 -23.58 20.68
N THR A 1027 -13.23 -24.13 21.56
CA THR A 1027 -12.47 -23.35 22.53
C THR A 1027 -11.27 -22.70 21.83
N VAL A 1028 -11.23 -21.38 21.86
CA VAL A 1028 -10.11 -20.55 21.36
C VAL A 1028 -9.18 -20.18 22.52
N ALA A 1029 -8.06 -19.50 22.22
CA ALA A 1029 -7.15 -18.99 23.25
C ALA A 1029 -7.88 -18.06 24.25
N PRO A 1030 -7.57 -18.16 25.55
CA PRO A 1030 -8.22 -17.33 26.57
C PRO A 1030 -7.88 -15.85 26.38
N GLY A 1031 -8.85 -14.98 26.68
CA GLY A 1031 -8.64 -13.53 26.70
C GLY A 1031 -7.61 -13.12 27.76
N PRO A 1032 -6.95 -11.96 27.60
CA PRO A 1032 -5.90 -11.51 28.52
C PRO A 1032 -6.41 -11.15 29.92
N LEU A 1033 -7.72 -10.91 30.06
CA LEU A 1033 -8.41 -10.63 31.32
C LEU A 1033 -9.80 -11.28 31.30
N ASP A 1034 -10.36 -11.56 32.48
CA ASP A 1034 -11.78 -11.82 32.66
C ASP A 1034 -12.56 -10.50 32.57
N LEU A 1035 -13.58 -10.44 31.71
CA LEU A 1035 -14.34 -9.20 31.47
C LEU A 1035 -15.86 -9.44 31.50
N TYR A 1036 -16.53 -8.76 32.42
CA TYR A 1036 -17.99 -8.61 32.45
C TYR A 1036 -18.39 -7.29 31.77
N GLY A 1037 -19.39 -7.33 30.89
CA GLY A 1037 -19.91 -6.11 30.25
C GLY A 1037 -18.95 -5.39 29.30
N ALA A 1038 -17.90 -6.05 28.80
CA ALA A 1038 -17.00 -5.46 27.81
C ALA A 1038 -17.70 -5.15 26.48
N ALA A 1039 -17.27 -4.07 25.82
CA ALA A 1039 -17.76 -3.68 24.52
C ALA A 1039 -17.04 -4.50 23.43
N GLY A 1040 -17.80 -5.28 22.65
CA GLY A 1040 -17.28 -6.23 21.65
C GLY A 1040 -17.70 -5.92 20.21
N THR A 1041 -16.79 -6.04 19.25
CA THR A 1041 -17.10 -5.94 17.81
C THR A 1041 -16.08 -6.73 16.96
N ALA A 1042 -16.32 -6.91 15.65
CA ALA A 1042 -15.43 -7.70 14.79
C ALA A 1042 -15.16 -7.06 13.43
N ASP A 1043 -14.02 -7.39 12.85
CA ASP A 1043 -13.69 -7.16 11.45
C ASP A 1043 -13.64 -8.51 10.67
N ALA A 1044 -13.06 -8.53 9.47
CA ALA A 1044 -13.03 -9.72 8.62
C ALA A 1044 -12.03 -10.82 9.08
N VAL A 1045 -11.11 -10.52 10.00
CA VAL A 1045 -10.03 -11.44 10.43
C VAL A 1045 -9.78 -11.48 11.94
N GLY A 1046 -10.43 -10.61 12.72
CA GLY A 1046 -10.28 -10.53 14.17
C GLY A 1046 -11.48 -9.90 14.88
N ALA A 1047 -11.50 -10.02 16.21
CA ALA A 1047 -12.52 -9.46 17.09
C ALA A 1047 -11.88 -8.59 18.19
N TYR A 1048 -12.49 -7.43 18.47
CA TYR A 1048 -12.03 -6.47 19.46
C TYR A 1048 -12.92 -6.51 20.69
N PHE A 1049 -12.31 -6.48 21.87
CA PHE A 1049 -12.99 -6.42 23.16
C PHE A 1049 -12.26 -5.48 24.11
N GLY A 1050 -13.02 -4.76 24.93
CA GLY A 1050 -12.46 -4.02 26.07
C GLY A 1050 -13.47 -3.18 26.81
N GLY A 1051 -12.98 -2.44 27.81
CA GLY A 1051 -13.84 -1.94 28.87
C GLY A 1051 -14.32 -3.10 29.75
N GLY A 1052 -15.43 -2.87 30.45
CA GLY A 1052 -16.03 -3.86 31.36
C GLY A 1052 -15.40 -3.87 32.74
N TYR A 1053 -15.97 -4.72 33.60
CA TYR A 1053 -15.49 -5.02 34.95
C TYR A 1053 -14.66 -6.31 34.93
N SER A 1054 -13.52 -6.33 35.61
CA SER A 1054 -12.71 -7.54 35.81
C SER A 1054 -12.75 -7.95 37.27
N PHE A 1055 -13.12 -9.20 37.54
CA PHE A 1055 -13.15 -9.75 38.89
C PHE A 1055 -11.73 -10.07 39.38
N SER A 1056 -10.83 -10.51 38.50
CA SER A 1056 -9.41 -10.67 38.85
C SER A 1056 -8.67 -9.33 39.04
N GLY A 1057 -9.05 -8.30 38.27
CA GLY A 1057 -8.54 -6.93 38.41
C GLY A 1057 -9.18 -6.10 39.52
N GLY A 1058 -10.34 -6.53 40.03
CA GLY A 1058 -11.05 -5.90 41.15
C GLY A 1058 -11.77 -4.58 40.85
N GLY A 1059 -12.08 -4.28 39.58
CA GLY A 1059 -12.67 -2.99 39.17
C GLY A 1059 -12.99 -2.90 37.68
N GLU A 1060 -13.56 -1.76 37.24
CA GLU A 1060 -13.63 -1.45 35.81
C GLU A 1060 -12.23 -1.26 35.21
N THR A 1061 -12.02 -1.82 34.02
CA THR A 1061 -10.72 -1.77 33.34
C THR A 1061 -10.81 -1.01 32.02
N PRO A 1062 -9.85 -0.13 31.68
CA PRO A 1062 -9.77 0.46 30.36
C PRO A 1062 -9.04 -0.45 29.36
N GLN A 1063 -8.67 -1.68 29.71
CA GLN A 1063 -7.98 -2.57 28.78
C GLN A 1063 -8.80 -2.80 27.50
N PHE A 1064 -8.08 -2.92 26.38
CA PHE A 1064 -8.62 -3.22 25.07
C PHE A 1064 -7.68 -4.22 24.39
N ALA A 1065 -8.24 -5.20 23.68
CA ALA A 1065 -7.48 -6.26 23.03
C ALA A 1065 -8.16 -6.75 21.76
N ARG A 1066 -7.38 -7.33 20.84
CA ARG A 1066 -7.86 -7.98 19.62
C ARG A 1066 -7.52 -9.46 19.64
N TYR A 1067 -8.53 -10.30 19.48
CA TYR A 1067 -8.37 -11.71 19.12
C TYR A 1067 -8.14 -11.83 17.60
N ASN A 1068 -7.09 -12.53 17.19
CA ASN A 1068 -6.78 -12.77 15.78
C ASN A 1068 -7.21 -14.20 15.42
N VAL A 1069 -8.17 -14.36 14.51
CA VAL A 1069 -8.78 -15.67 14.20
C VAL A 1069 -7.77 -16.63 13.57
N GLY A 1070 -6.96 -16.14 12.62
CA GLY A 1070 -6.03 -16.99 11.85
C GLY A 1070 -4.82 -17.49 12.62
N SER A 1071 -4.44 -16.85 13.73
CA SER A 1071 -3.33 -17.27 14.60
C SER A 1071 -3.77 -17.80 15.96
N ASN A 1072 -5.06 -17.68 16.32
CA ASN A 1072 -5.59 -18.03 17.64
C ASN A 1072 -4.83 -17.32 18.79
N VAL A 1073 -4.51 -16.03 18.62
CA VAL A 1073 -3.73 -15.23 19.58
C VAL A 1073 -4.41 -13.90 19.88
N TRP A 1074 -4.43 -13.52 21.16
CA TRP A 1074 -4.83 -12.20 21.63
C TRP A 1074 -3.65 -11.21 21.60
N THR A 1075 -3.92 -10.00 21.14
CA THR A 1075 -3.00 -8.86 21.15
C THR A 1075 -3.57 -7.76 22.04
N THR A 1076 -2.86 -7.39 23.09
CA THR A 1076 -3.21 -6.22 23.91
C THR A 1076 -3.01 -4.94 23.10
N LEU A 1077 -3.97 -4.03 23.16
CA LEU A 1077 -4.00 -2.76 22.44
C LEU A 1077 -3.95 -1.58 23.42
N ALA A 1078 -3.87 -0.35 22.90
CA ALA A 1078 -3.90 0.84 23.71
C ALA A 1078 -5.20 0.91 24.54
N PRO A 1079 -5.12 1.26 25.84
CA PRO A 1079 -6.30 1.29 26.71
C PRO A 1079 -7.30 2.37 26.31
N MET A 1080 -8.58 2.04 26.41
CA MET A 1080 -9.71 2.91 26.13
C MET A 1080 -9.57 4.25 26.86
N THR A 1081 -9.63 5.33 26.09
CA THR A 1081 -9.56 6.70 26.60
C THR A 1081 -10.42 7.65 25.72
N PRO A 1082 -10.90 8.78 26.27
CA PRO A 1082 -11.03 9.08 27.70
C PRO A 1082 -12.11 8.20 28.36
N ASN A 1083 -12.10 8.12 29.70
CA ASN A 1083 -13.11 7.41 30.50
C ASN A 1083 -13.37 5.98 30.01
N GLY A 1084 -12.31 5.19 29.76
CA GLY A 1084 -12.44 3.86 29.15
C GLY A 1084 -12.75 2.72 30.11
N ALA A 1085 -12.57 2.92 31.41
CA ALA A 1085 -13.03 2.01 32.45
C ALA A 1085 -14.55 2.13 32.58
N VAL A 1086 -15.26 1.53 31.62
CA VAL A 1086 -16.73 1.52 31.53
C VAL A 1086 -17.24 0.17 31.06
N GLU A 1087 -18.33 -0.29 31.67
CA GLU A 1087 -19.10 -1.45 31.24
C GLU A 1087 -20.29 -1.04 30.35
N MET A 1088 -20.83 -2.02 29.62
CA MET A 1088 -22.10 -1.95 28.89
C MET A 1088 -22.15 -0.83 27.82
N ALA A 1089 -21.00 -0.52 27.22
CA ALA A 1089 -20.88 0.37 26.07
C ALA A 1089 -21.10 -0.39 24.74
N SER A 1090 -21.62 0.31 23.73
CA SER A 1090 -21.93 -0.26 22.41
C SER A 1090 -20.71 -0.14 21.48
N ALA A 1091 -20.19 -1.24 20.92
CA ALA A 1091 -19.03 -1.25 20.02
C ALA A 1091 -19.39 -1.57 18.56
N ASN A 1092 -18.85 -0.78 17.62
CA ASN A 1092 -19.06 -0.95 16.18
C ASN A 1092 -17.76 -0.75 15.39
N TYR A 1093 -17.36 -1.74 14.59
CA TYR A 1093 -16.29 -1.57 13.59
C TYR A 1093 -16.81 -0.88 12.33
N SER A 1094 -15.96 -0.02 11.75
CA SER A 1094 -16.24 0.79 10.55
C SER A 1094 -15.23 0.46 9.44
N PRO A 1095 -15.59 -0.36 8.44
CA PRO A 1095 -14.69 -0.72 7.34
C PRO A 1095 -14.37 0.44 6.37
N THR A 1096 -15.13 1.53 6.39
CA THR A 1096 -14.86 2.71 5.53
C THR A 1096 -13.64 3.52 5.97
N ASN A 1097 -13.25 3.44 7.25
CA ASN A 1097 -12.10 4.18 7.80
C ASN A 1097 -11.21 3.36 8.76
N ASN A 1098 -11.45 2.05 8.89
CA ASN A 1098 -10.70 1.12 9.74
C ASN A 1098 -10.65 1.53 11.23
N LYS A 1099 -11.81 1.88 11.81
CA LYS A 1099 -11.93 2.33 13.21
C LYS A 1099 -12.98 1.55 13.98
N VAL A 1100 -12.77 1.42 15.30
CA VAL A 1100 -13.76 0.88 16.24
C VAL A 1100 -14.34 2.01 17.07
N TYR A 1101 -15.66 2.13 17.07
CA TYR A 1101 -16.42 3.13 17.81
C TYR A 1101 -17.03 2.49 19.05
N VAL A 1102 -16.61 2.92 20.24
CA VAL A 1102 -17.16 2.48 21.54
C VAL A 1102 -17.93 3.63 22.18
N MET A 1103 -19.25 3.55 22.09
CA MET A 1103 -20.18 4.62 22.43
C MET A 1103 -20.87 4.36 23.78
N GLY A 1104 -20.87 5.38 24.64
CA GLY A 1104 -21.58 5.35 25.92
C GLY A 1104 -20.94 4.47 26.98
N GLY A 1105 -21.75 3.59 27.57
CA GLY A 1105 -21.40 2.77 28.73
C GLY A 1105 -21.54 3.52 30.05
N GLY A 1106 -21.26 2.82 31.15
CA GLY A 1106 -21.30 3.38 32.50
C GLY A 1106 -20.32 2.72 33.47
N THR A 1107 -20.41 3.09 34.74
CA THR A 1107 -19.66 2.50 35.86
C THR A 1107 -20.59 1.72 36.79
N ALA A 1108 -20.02 0.80 37.57
CA ALA A 1108 -20.70 0.12 38.67
C ALA A 1108 -21.17 1.10 39.77
N ALA A 1109 -20.56 2.30 39.84
CA ALA A 1109 -21.01 3.43 40.65
C ALA A 1109 -22.26 4.16 40.08
N GLY A 1110 -22.79 3.71 38.94
CA GLY A 1110 -24.04 4.17 38.34
C GLY A 1110 -23.95 5.40 37.42
N THR A 1111 -22.73 5.91 37.16
CA THR A 1111 -22.49 7.00 36.19
C THR A 1111 -22.61 6.47 34.77
N VAL A 1112 -23.37 7.15 33.90
CA VAL A 1112 -23.51 6.78 32.48
C VAL A 1112 -23.00 7.91 31.59
N TYR A 1113 -22.36 7.55 30.48
CA TYR A 1113 -21.70 8.48 29.58
C TYR A 1113 -22.42 8.67 28.24
N ASN A 1114 -22.21 9.83 27.61
CA ASN A 1114 -22.50 10.07 26.19
C ASN A 1114 -21.24 10.03 25.32
N THR A 1115 -20.10 9.61 25.88
CA THR A 1115 -18.80 9.64 25.20
C THR A 1115 -18.76 8.72 23.98
N ASN A 1116 -18.37 9.27 22.84
CA ASN A 1116 -18.10 8.55 21.60
C ASN A 1116 -16.59 8.34 21.47
N ARG A 1117 -16.09 7.17 21.86
CA ARG A 1117 -14.65 6.85 21.84
C ARG A 1117 -14.32 6.16 20.52
N ILE A 1118 -13.30 6.63 19.82
CA ILE A 1118 -12.92 6.16 18.49
C ILE A 1118 -11.49 5.62 18.55
N TYR A 1119 -11.35 4.30 18.46
CA TYR A 1119 -10.08 3.62 18.29
C TYR A 1119 -9.71 3.53 16.82
N ASP A 1120 -8.50 3.95 16.49
CA ASP A 1120 -7.90 3.78 15.18
C ASP A 1120 -7.08 2.48 15.15
N VAL A 1121 -7.48 1.53 14.29
CA VAL A 1121 -6.83 0.21 14.18
C VAL A 1121 -5.43 0.32 13.57
N GLY A 1122 -5.19 1.33 12.71
CA GLY A 1122 -3.90 1.53 12.05
C GLY A 1122 -2.86 2.19 12.96
N THR A 1123 -3.26 3.11 13.83
CA THR A 1123 -2.33 3.82 14.72
C THR A 1123 -2.31 3.31 16.16
N ASN A 1124 -3.20 2.38 16.54
CA ASN A 1124 -3.34 1.88 17.91
C ASN A 1124 -3.55 3.01 18.94
N THR A 1125 -4.45 3.95 18.64
CA THR A 1125 -4.72 5.13 19.49
C THR A 1125 -6.22 5.42 19.59
N TRP A 1126 -6.60 6.09 20.67
CA TRP A 1126 -7.96 6.53 20.93
C TRP A 1126 -8.13 8.04 20.71
N THR A 1127 -9.31 8.42 20.22
CA THR A 1127 -9.77 9.80 19.99
C THR A 1127 -11.25 9.92 20.36
N THR A 1128 -11.81 11.13 20.40
CA THR A 1128 -13.26 11.34 20.64
C THR A 1128 -13.97 11.87 19.41
N GLY A 1129 -15.12 11.27 19.09
CA GLY A 1129 -16.11 11.85 18.18
C GLY A 1129 -17.04 12.82 18.90
N ALA A 1130 -18.00 13.38 18.15
CA ALA A 1130 -19.09 14.13 18.73
C ALA A 1130 -19.86 13.24 19.74
N PRO A 1131 -20.14 13.74 20.96
CA PRO A 1131 -20.83 12.96 21.98
C PRO A 1131 -22.26 12.62 21.54
N MET A 1132 -22.80 11.51 22.05
CA MET A 1132 -24.19 11.13 21.83
C MET A 1132 -25.14 12.24 22.33
N PRO A 1133 -26.32 12.42 21.72
CA PRO A 1133 -27.27 13.46 22.11
C PRO A 1133 -27.70 13.44 23.58
N ASP A 1134 -27.62 12.27 24.22
CA ASP A 1134 -27.89 12.04 25.65
C ASP A 1134 -27.10 10.77 26.10
N VAL A 1135 -26.94 10.56 27.41
CA VAL A 1135 -26.09 9.48 27.97
C VAL A 1135 -26.74 8.10 27.82
N ARG A 1136 -26.00 7.05 27.43
CA ARG A 1136 -26.55 5.68 27.30
C ARG A 1136 -25.58 4.59 27.70
N GLY A 1137 -26.04 3.68 28.56
CA GLY A 1137 -25.49 2.33 28.73
C GLY A 1137 -26.50 1.30 28.22
N PHE A 1138 -26.06 0.06 27.99
CA PHE A 1138 -26.90 -1.07 27.54
C PHE A 1138 -27.67 -0.82 26.22
N ALA A 1139 -27.21 0.10 25.36
CA ALA A 1139 -27.89 0.41 24.10
C ALA A 1139 -27.58 -0.63 23.01
N ALA A 1140 -28.61 -1.01 22.24
CA ALA A 1140 -28.46 -1.79 21.02
C ALA A 1140 -27.81 -0.93 19.92
N SER A 1141 -27.06 -1.55 19.00
CA SER A 1141 -26.37 -0.81 17.95
C SER A 1141 -26.09 -1.61 16.66
N GLY A 1142 -25.72 -0.89 15.60
CA GLY A 1142 -25.20 -1.48 14.37
C GLY A 1142 -24.65 -0.47 13.36
N TYR A 1143 -23.62 -0.86 12.63
CA TYR A 1143 -23.05 -0.11 11.51
C TYR A 1143 -23.78 -0.41 10.19
N PHE A 1144 -24.08 0.63 9.41
CA PHE A 1144 -24.54 0.49 8.02
C PHE A 1144 -24.10 1.69 7.17
N ASN A 1145 -23.43 1.42 6.04
CA ASN A 1145 -23.09 2.39 4.99
C ASN A 1145 -22.55 3.74 5.52
N GLY A 1146 -21.41 3.74 6.22
CA GLY A 1146 -20.77 4.94 6.77
C GLY A 1146 -21.48 5.59 7.97
N ASN A 1147 -22.47 4.92 8.55
CA ASN A 1147 -23.25 5.41 9.68
C ASN A 1147 -23.35 4.34 10.78
N ILE A 1148 -23.50 4.77 12.02
CA ILE A 1148 -23.75 3.90 13.18
C ILE A 1148 -25.10 4.28 13.78
N TYR A 1149 -25.92 3.28 14.08
CA TYR A 1149 -27.22 3.45 14.70
C TYR A 1149 -27.15 2.99 16.16
N ILE A 1150 -27.64 3.81 17.09
CA ILE A 1150 -27.78 3.51 18.51
C ILE A 1150 -29.27 3.52 18.86
N VAL A 1151 -29.74 2.50 19.59
CA VAL A 1151 -31.15 2.30 19.93
C VAL A 1151 -31.31 2.00 21.43
N GLY A 1152 -32.22 2.73 22.08
CA GLY A 1152 -32.65 2.49 23.45
C GLY A 1152 -31.56 2.70 24.49
N GLY A 1153 -31.40 1.75 25.41
CA GLY A 1153 -30.50 1.83 26.57
C GLY A 1153 -31.09 2.60 27.75
N TYR A 1154 -30.27 2.78 28.79
CA TYR A 1154 -30.61 3.48 30.04
C TYR A 1154 -29.74 4.74 30.23
N THR A 1155 -30.26 5.79 30.86
CA THR A 1155 -29.50 7.01 31.23
C THR A 1155 -28.83 6.94 32.60
N THR A 1156 -29.09 5.89 33.38
CA THR A 1156 -28.53 5.71 34.72
C THR A 1156 -28.02 4.28 34.88
N GLY A 1157 -27.27 4.00 35.95
CA GLY A 1157 -26.95 2.62 36.35
C GLY A 1157 -28.17 1.75 36.71
N SER A 1158 -29.37 2.35 36.79
CA SER A 1158 -30.64 1.66 36.94
C SER A 1158 -31.40 1.57 35.61
N ILE A 1159 -32.11 0.45 35.44
CA ILE A 1159 -32.90 0.09 34.24
C ILE A 1159 -34.06 1.09 33.98
N THR A 1160 -34.49 1.83 34.99
CA THR A 1160 -35.46 2.93 34.84
C THR A 1160 -34.73 4.28 34.88
N PRO A 1161 -34.92 5.18 33.90
CA PRO A 1161 -35.72 5.02 32.68
C PRO A 1161 -35.00 4.27 31.55
N ALA A 1162 -35.77 3.43 30.84
CA ALA A 1162 -35.38 2.82 29.58
C ALA A 1162 -36.01 3.57 28.39
N TYR A 1163 -35.30 3.63 27.27
CA TYR A 1163 -35.59 4.57 26.17
C TYR A 1163 -35.98 3.88 24.86
N THR A 1164 -36.72 4.61 24.02
CA THR A 1164 -37.12 4.18 22.66
C THR A 1164 -36.31 4.87 21.56
N GLN A 1165 -35.56 5.93 21.89
CA GLN A 1165 -34.85 6.78 20.93
C GLN A 1165 -33.92 5.96 20.05
N THR A 1166 -33.93 6.29 18.76
CA THR A 1166 -32.92 5.86 17.80
C THR A 1166 -32.13 7.09 17.35
N TRP A 1167 -30.82 6.96 17.28
CA TRP A 1167 -29.94 8.01 16.76
C TRP A 1167 -29.01 7.44 15.69
N GLN A 1168 -28.84 8.19 14.61
CA GLN A 1168 -27.83 7.96 13.58
C GLN A 1168 -26.62 8.84 13.85
N TYR A 1169 -25.43 8.25 13.95
CA TYR A 1169 -24.15 8.94 13.87
C TYR A 1169 -23.59 8.83 12.45
N ASN A 1170 -23.34 9.97 11.80
CA ASN A 1170 -22.65 10.02 10.53
C ASN A 1170 -21.14 10.13 10.75
N ILE A 1171 -20.40 9.12 10.29
CA ILE A 1171 -18.94 9.01 10.55
C ILE A 1171 -18.14 10.11 9.84
N ALA A 1172 -18.51 10.45 8.60
CA ALA A 1172 -17.78 11.41 7.79
C ALA A 1172 -18.04 12.86 8.21
N ALA A 1173 -19.27 13.18 8.62
CA ALA A 1173 -19.66 14.50 9.10
C ALA A 1173 -19.37 14.73 10.59
N ASN A 1174 -19.12 13.67 11.37
CA ASN A 1174 -18.98 13.71 12.83
C ASN A 1174 -20.21 14.34 13.52
N THR A 1175 -21.42 13.97 13.06
CA THR A 1175 -22.69 14.54 13.52
C THR A 1175 -23.72 13.47 13.89
N TRP A 1176 -24.66 13.85 14.75
CA TRP A 1176 -25.78 13.02 15.18
C TRP A 1176 -27.10 13.52 14.60
N THR A 1177 -27.99 12.59 14.27
CA THR A 1177 -29.35 12.85 13.78
C THR A 1177 -30.34 11.93 14.50
N THR A 1178 -31.41 12.50 15.06
CA THR A 1178 -32.48 11.71 15.68
C THR A 1178 -33.34 11.01 14.61
N LYS A 1179 -33.73 9.77 14.91
CA LYS A 1179 -34.49 8.87 14.05
C LYS A 1179 -35.79 8.42 14.70
N THR A 1180 -36.68 7.80 13.93
CA THR A 1180 -37.92 7.21 14.46
C THR A 1180 -37.57 6.23 15.58
N GLY A 1181 -38.05 6.52 16.78
CA GLY A 1181 -37.85 5.63 17.93
C GLY A 1181 -38.67 4.34 17.82
N VAL A 1182 -38.26 3.34 18.60
CA VAL A 1182 -39.02 2.09 18.80
C VAL A 1182 -40.45 2.44 19.22
N PRO A 1183 -41.49 1.77 18.70
CA PRO A 1183 -42.87 2.03 19.09
C PRO A 1183 -43.09 1.94 20.60
N ALA A 1184 -43.56 3.04 21.19
CA ALA A 1184 -43.94 3.09 22.60
C ALA A 1184 -45.05 2.06 22.90
N PRO A 1185 -45.06 1.42 24.08
CA PRO A 1185 -44.34 1.80 25.31
C PRO A 1185 -42.93 1.19 25.49
N LEU A 1186 -42.40 0.47 24.49
CA LEU A 1186 -41.26 -0.44 24.68
C LEU A 1186 -39.90 0.27 24.63
N GLY A 1187 -39.61 1.08 25.66
CA GLY A 1187 -38.24 1.46 25.98
C GLY A 1187 -37.48 0.28 26.61
N PHE A 1188 -36.30 -0.03 26.10
CA PHE A 1188 -35.52 -1.22 26.52
C PHE A 1188 -34.01 -0.98 26.58
N GLY A 1189 -33.28 -1.88 27.23
CA GLY A 1189 -31.82 -1.99 27.15
C GLY A 1189 -31.35 -3.43 27.29
N GLY A 1190 -30.08 -3.70 26.97
CA GLY A 1190 -29.46 -5.02 27.09
C GLY A 1190 -29.92 -6.03 26.03
N ALA A 1191 -30.44 -5.55 24.91
CA ALA A 1191 -30.85 -6.38 23.77
C ALA A 1191 -29.65 -6.75 22.89
N GLY A 1192 -29.64 -7.95 22.33
CA GLY A 1192 -28.70 -8.32 21.28
C GLY A 1192 -29.11 -7.67 19.95
N SER A 1193 -28.15 -7.18 19.15
CA SER A 1193 -28.47 -6.49 17.89
C SER A 1193 -27.48 -6.74 16.77
N THR A 1194 -27.94 -6.64 15.52
CA THR A 1194 -27.10 -6.79 14.33
C THR A 1194 -27.75 -6.19 13.09
N VAL A 1195 -26.98 -5.92 12.03
CA VAL A 1195 -27.50 -5.37 10.76
C VAL A 1195 -27.49 -6.42 9.65
N ILE A 1196 -28.65 -6.63 9.03
CA ILE A 1196 -28.84 -7.56 7.90
C ILE A 1196 -29.50 -6.77 6.76
N ASN A 1197 -28.87 -6.73 5.59
CA ASN A 1197 -29.44 -6.16 4.35
C ASN A 1197 -30.02 -4.73 4.47
N GLY A 1198 -29.46 -3.87 5.34
CA GLY A 1198 -29.96 -2.51 5.57
C GLY A 1198 -31.08 -2.41 6.63
N HIS A 1199 -31.32 -3.47 7.39
CA HIS A 1199 -32.22 -3.49 8.53
C HIS A 1199 -31.43 -3.77 9.82
N LEU A 1200 -31.66 -2.96 10.86
CA LEU A 1200 -31.13 -3.21 12.21
C LEU A 1200 -32.14 -4.06 12.99
N TYR A 1201 -31.74 -5.29 13.32
CA TYR A 1201 -32.52 -6.19 14.16
C TYR A 1201 -32.08 -6.04 15.62
N VAL A 1202 -33.06 -5.99 16.53
CA VAL A 1202 -32.85 -5.85 17.98
C VAL A 1202 -33.72 -6.85 18.72
N ALA A 1203 -33.10 -7.65 19.59
CA ALA A 1203 -33.69 -8.88 20.14
C ALA A 1203 -33.48 -9.01 21.65
N GLY A 1204 -34.57 -9.20 22.39
CA GLY A 1204 -34.56 -9.37 23.84
C GLY A 1204 -34.24 -8.09 24.62
N GLY A 1205 -33.54 -8.24 25.74
CA GLY A 1205 -33.21 -7.18 26.71
C GLY A 1205 -34.15 -7.14 27.91
N ARG A 1206 -34.18 -6.01 28.60
CA ARG A 1206 -35.15 -5.68 29.64
C ARG A 1206 -35.91 -4.39 29.30
N ASP A 1207 -37.19 -4.36 29.66
CA ASP A 1207 -38.05 -3.18 29.50
C ASP A 1207 -37.93 -2.18 30.68
N SER A 1208 -38.63 -1.05 30.56
CA SER A 1208 -38.72 -0.01 31.60
C SER A 1208 -39.31 -0.48 32.95
N SER A 1209 -39.97 -1.64 32.98
CA SER A 1209 -40.50 -2.31 34.18
C SER A 1209 -39.57 -3.39 34.73
N ASN A 1210 -38.34 -3.50 34.21
CA ASN A 1210 -37.35 -4.52 34.56
C ASN A 1210 -37.77 -5.96 34.18
N THR A 1211 -38.74 -6.11 33.26
CA THR A 1211 -39.11 -7.42 32.70
C THR A 1211 -38.08 -7.83 31.67
N VAL A 1212 -37.54 -9.06 31.75
CA VAL A 1212 -36.78 -9.65 30.65
C VAL A 1212 -37.74 -10.00 29.51
N ILE A 1213 -37.49 -9.49 28.30
CA ILE A 1213 -38.40 -9.59 27.15
C ILE A 1213 -37.87 -10.53 26.07
N ASN A 1214 -38.78 -11.05 25.22
CA ASN A 1214 -38.43 -11.87 24.06
C ASN A 1214 -38.72 -11.17 22.71
N THR A 1215 -39.01 -9.86 22.71
CA THR A 1215 -39.39 -9.14 21.48
C THR A 1215 -38.26 -9.11 20.46
N LEU A 1216 -38.62 -9.29 19.18
CA LEU A 1216 -37.73 -9.01 18.05
C LEU A 1216 -38.26 -7.82 17.26
N TRP A 1217 -37.45 -6.78 17.15
CA TRP A 1217 -37.73 -5.55 16.43
C TRP A 1217 -36.82 -5.42 15.21
N ASP A 1218 -37.38 -4.91 14.12
CA ASP A 1218 -36.71 -4.66 12.84
C ASP A 1218 -36.86 -3.16 12.51
N TYR A 1219 -35.73 -2.46 12.41
CA TYR A 1219 -35.67 -1.08 11.93
C TYR A 1219 -35.15 -1.06 10.50
N ASN A 1220 -36.02 -0.72 9.56
CA ASN A 1220 -35.62 -0.45 8.18
C ASN A 1220 -34.93 0.92 8.12
N ILE A 1221 -33.62 0.90 7.86
CA ILE A 1221 -32.77 2.10 7.86
C ILE A 1221 -33.13 3.03 6.68
N ALA A 1222 -33.56 2.47 5.54
CA ALA A 1222 -33.88 3.24 4.34
C ALA A 1222 -35.23 3.99 4.44
N THR A 1223 -36.19 3.46 5.21
CA THR A 1223 -37.52 4.07 5.40
C THR A 1223 -37.75 4.69 6.78
N ASP A 1224 -36.74 4.68 7.66
CA ASP A 1224 -36.79 5.30 8.99
C ASP A 1224 -37.97 4.77 9.83
N SER A 1225 -38.17 3.45 9.82
CA SER A 1225 -39.42 2.83 10.30
C SER A 1225 -39.21 1.48 10.98
N TRP A 1226 -39.87 1.28 12.11
CA TRP A 1226 -39.86 0.03 12.88
C TRP A 1226 -41.00 -0.93 12.51
N THR A 1227 -40.73 -2.22 12.56
CA THR A 1227 -41.68 -3.33 12.41
C THR A 1227 -41.41 -4.39 13.49
N GLN A 1228 -42.45 -4.88 14.17
CA GLN A 1228 -42.28 -6.03 15.06
C GLN A 1228 -42.19 -7.31 14.22
N ARG A 1229 -41.26 -8.20 14.57
CA ARG A 1229 -41.11 -9.53 13.96
C ARG A 1229 -41.56 -10.61 14.95
N ALA A 1230 -41.47 -11.87 14.55
CA ALA A 1230 -41.75 -12.98 15.46
C ALA A 1230 -40.78 -12.93 16.65
N ASN A 1231 -41.33 -12.92 17.87
CA ASN A 1231 -40.54 -12.90 19.10
C ASN A 1231 -39.63 -14.14 19.21
N MET A 1232 -38.53 -14.01 19.97
CA MET A 1232 -37.63 -15.11 20.28
C MET A 1232 -38.34 -16.24 21.07
N PRO A 1233 -37.90 -17.51 20.92
CA PRO A 1233 -38.52 -18.64 21.64
C PRO A 1233 -38.47 -18.53 23.17
N ALA A 1234 -37.51 -17.79 23.71
CA ALA A 1234 -37.36 -17.48 25.13
C ALA A 1234 -37.07 -15.98 25.33
N ALA A 1235 -37.33 -15.47 26.53
CA ALA A 1235 -36.92 -14.13 26.93
C ALA A 1235 -35.47 -14.16 27.42
N ASP A 1236 -34.68 -13.16 27.02
CA ASP A 1236 -33.22 -13.16 27.22
C ASP A 1236 -32.69 -11.73 27.39
N ASN A 1237 -31.59 -11.57 28.11
CA ASN A 1237 -31.03 -10.29 28.53
C ASN A 1237 -29.49 -10.32 28.52
N VAL A 1238 -28.89 -9.24 28.00
CA VAL A 1238 -27.48 -9.11 27.60
C VAL A 1238 -26.91 -10.32 26.83
N PRO A 1239 -27.60 -10.85 25.80
CA PRO A 1239 -27.03 -11.89 24.95
C PRO A 1239 -25.98 -11.34 23.98
N GLY A 1240 -25.07 -12.21 23.56
CA GLY A 1240 -24.28 -11.99 22.35
C GLY A 1240 -25.17 -12.12 21.11
N ALA A 1241 -24.90 -11.31 20.09
CA ALA A 1241 -25.59 -11.39 18.80
C ALA A 1241 -24.62 -11.21 17.63
N ALA A 1242 -24.91 -11.90 16.52
CA ALA A 1242 -24.13 -11.79 15.29
C ALA A 1242 -25.01 -11.99 14.05
N THR A 1243 -24.56 -11.43 12.91
CA THR A 1243 -25.04 -11.81 11.59
C THR A 1243 -24.10 -12.87 11.00
N LEU A 1244 -24.66 -13.98 10.53
CA LEU A 1244 -23.98 -14.92 9.65
C LEU A 1244 -24.99 -15.39 8.59
N ASN A 1245 -24.58 -15.48 7.33
CA ASN A 1245 -25.41 -15.98 6.22
C ASN A 1245 -26.85 -15.38 6.18
N GLY A 1246 -26.93 -14.05 6.33
CA GLY A 1246 -28.20 -13.30 6.30
C GLY A 1246 -29.16 -13.58 7.46
N LYS A 1247 -28.69 -14.24 8.53
CA LYS A 1247 -29.48 -14.61 9.71
C LYS A 1247 -28.92 -13.95 10.96
N LEU A 1248 -29.82 -13.52 11.83
CA LEU A 1248 -29.52 -13.15 13.21
C LEU A 1248 -29.31 -14.43 14.02
N TYR A 1249 -28.18 -14.51 14.72
CA TYR A 1249 -27.93 -15.46 15.79
C TYR A 1249 -27.87 -14.70 17.11
N VAL A 1250 -28.56 -15.23 18.13
CA VAL A 1250 -28.55 -14.75 19.52
C VAL A 1250 -28.07 -15.91 20.39
N PHE A 1251 -27.12 -15.67 21.28
CA PHE A 1251 -26.42 -16.71 22.03
C PHE A 1251 -25.82 -16.20 23.35
N GLY A 1252 -25.63 -17.11 24.31
CA GLY A 1252 -25.28 -16.73 25.68
C GLY A 1252 -26.48 -16.09 26.37
N GLY A 1253 -26.28 -14.90 26.96
CA GLY A 1253 -27.33 -14.17 27.67
C GLY A 1253 -27.69 -14.79 29.01
N GLY A 1254 -28.60 -14.12 29.74
CA GLY A 1254 -29.15 -14.66 30.97
C GLY A 1254 -29.90 -13.65 31.84
N ASN A 1255 -30.57 -14.19 32.85
CA ASN A 1255 -31.20 -13.41 33.90
C ASN A 1255 -30.33 -13.43 35.17
N PRO A 1256 -29.43 -12.46 35.37
CA PRO A 1256 -28.69 -12.36 36.63
C PRO A 1256 -29.65 -12.02 37.79
N PHE A 1257 -29.31 -12.56 38.96
CA PHE A 1257 -29.96 -12.33 40.26
C PHE A 1257 -31.35 -12.98 40.44
N ASN A 1258 -31.34 -14.30 40.63
CA ASN A 1258 -32.32 -14.98 41.48
C ASN A 1258 -31.54 -15.99 42.37
N ASN A 1259 -31.08 -15.48 43.53
CA ASN A 1259 -30.14 -16.09 44.48
C ASN A 1259 -28.74 -16.37 43.91
#